data_AF-A0A9E3BHX5-F1
#
_entry.id   AF-A0A9E3BHX5-F1
#
_cell.length_a   1.000
_cell.length_b   1.000
_cell.length_c   1.000
_cell.angle_alpha   90.00
_cell.angle_beta   90.00
_cell.angle_gamma   90.00
#
_symmetry.space_group_name_H-M   'P 1'
#
loop_
_entity.id
_entity.type
_entity.pdbx_description
1 polymer ?
#
loop_
_entity_poly.entity_id
_entity_poly.type
_entity_poly.pdbx_seq_one_letter_code
_entity_poly.pdbx_strand_id
1 'polypeptide(L)'
;MSTNDEVPTTRPGGSRSPHTGAEQDDGFDEFLKAFAPALQADLDEQAFDGSRQGEVLGGLPPTDDVALATSLAERLYTEDLARRFFPRNAAEILGPGDEWRWCLPLVRCCWMFGWLVCRGCRDYNALNYYLYRYWLCVRTAAGRNPRAQVTEREREEFRRLAALLGQTYTAWLKEEEMKVELDRGAVDDVLAGRADCCRDNAFTAALFDRLSTQEASEALLGREAFASHVKHPWFWLCRCWCRAAIRFGCCLACARSRDEMRRCLVEYERSLEDCLGPLHCELTRPIGCFEEQPILAIQDLGVPVTGTAMGAFFGGYTIEWRMVEGEDCNGIHGWSTVGVVYPGNGPMGNAPVLNGTLGWIKTRLLPARSYEVRVCVRTSKPGTAPPCCCIIFNLFKRFVWINRVGAAWVGDSGVFDSNAPLVYPPVGSPASHMVPVGCCVNVHGAAWVGECNDRRIRCFSLHYAPGFLPGPTDAGFNPAVYTPLPGQPPVCYTPPDEPEKRAQPNELTANDSILTTQWQQVTIDLSSWFNLPPHTIEHKEWHLQPNCFHSSLLPACLDATHTCGSGQYTLLLDVEDTIGNHYYDTQHVWFDNKELHLELAGLKGLESCQPLLLRRFTGNQPCASPWPLPVMGTAYDEYIVPSDLSYPSNNFDFYTLTITRDCGSISYSVPITRDLVNFDKDILTGAIDPLKGTAHVGIPAPLCACDPQLGPAQPGVLTLLDMRIFDATCAPQLPAPFRPPPGFALQRGECCAYSIQLYAQDKTVDETGPGYCHHKYSPCCAIVVCNDLPREGGLNADGSYTMNEMLLQGLQPSEPGAGFAAEPTA
;
A
#
# COMPACT_ATOMS: atom_id res chain seq x y z
N MET A 1 -32.62 -47.44 -28.22
CA MET A 1 -33.10 -48.04 -26.96
C MET A 1 -33.32 -46.89 -26.01
N SER A 2 -34.58 -46.69 -25.66
CA SER A 2 -35.12 -45.59 -24.90
C SER A 2 -35.12 -45.95 -23.41
N THR A 3 -34.55 -45.10 -22.57
CA THR A 3 -34.98 -44.92 -21.18
C THR A 3 -34.66 -43.49 -20.77
N ASN A 4 -35.69 -42.64 -20.89
CA ASN A 4 -35.82 -41.39 -20.16
C ASN A 4 -35.98 -41.73 -18.67
N ASP A 5 -35.11 -41.20 -17.81
CA ASP A 5 -35.41 -41.06 -16.39
C ASP A 5 -35.42 -39.57 -16.07
N GLU A 6 -36.64 -39.03 -15.98
CA GLU A 6 -36.95 -37.72 -15.47
C GLU A 6 -36.58 -37.66 -13.98
N VAL A 7 -35.69 -36.74 -13.61
CA VAL A 7 -35.44 -36.38 -12.21
C VAL A 7 -36.59 -35.50 -11.72
N PRO A 8 -37.35 -35.89 -10.67
CA PRO A 8 -38.45 -35.07 -10.18
C PRO A 8 -37.91 -33.88 -9.39
N THR A 9 -38.10 -32.68 -9.94
CA THR A 9 -37.99 -31.42 -9.20
C THR A 9 -39.26 -31.19 -8.38
N THR A 10 -39.34 -31.82 -7.22
CA THR A 10 -40.35 -31.48 -6.20
C THR A 10 -39.65 -30.93 -4.96
N ARG A 11 -39.58 -29.59 -4.85
CA ARG A 11 -39.53 -28.92 -3.56
C ARG A 11 -40.78 -29.37 -2.79
N PRO A 12 -40.70 -29.79 -1.51
CA PRO A 12 -41.90 -29.84 -0.69
C PRO A 12 -42.29 -28.39 -0.39
N GLY A 13 -43.14 -27.83 -1.25
CA GLY A 13 -43.97 -26.68 -0.91
C GLY A 13 -44.91 -27.11 0.21
N GLY A 14 -44.43 -27.01 1.45
CA GLY A 14 -45.31 -27.08 2.61
C GLY A 14 -46.22 -25.87 2.58
N SER A 15 -47.44 -26.04 2.08
CA SER A 15 -48.53 -25.10 2.36
C SER A 15 -48.76 -25.12 3.87
N ARG A 16 -48.16 -24.17 4.60
CA ARG A 16 -48.53 -23.91 5.98
C ARG A 16 -49.98 -23.42 5.98
N SER A 17 -50.80 -24.11 6.77
CA SER A 17 -52.18 -23.77 7.07
C SER A 17 -52.33 -22.28 7.43
N PRO A 18 -53.43 -21.59 7.07
CA PRO A 18 -53.67 -20.24 7.53
C PRO A 18 -53.84 -20.28 9.06
N HIS A 19 -52.87 -19.73 9.79
CA HIS A 19 -52.99 -19.55 11.22
C HIS A 19 -54.20 -18.64 11.52
N THR A 20 -55.00 -19.04 12.50
CA THR A 20 -56.18 -18.32 13.00
C THR A 20 -55.81 -16.88 13.40
N GLY A 21 -56.28 -15.89 12.64
CA GLY A 21 -55.90 -14.48 12.72
C GLY A 21 -56.51 -13.67 13.87
N ALA A 22 -56.51 -14.20 15.10
CA ALA A 22 -56.99 -13.45 16.27
C ALA A 22 -55.84 -13.04 17.24
N GLU A 23 -54.89 -13.92 17.54
CA GLU A 23 -53.77 -13.61 18.46
C GLU A 23 -52.66 -12.76 17.82
N GLN A 24 -52.47 -12.85 16.50
CA GLN A 24 -51.41 -12.12 15.80
C GLN A 24 -51.80 -10.65 15.52
N ASP A 25 -53.10 -10.34 15.49
CA ASP A 25 -53.60 -8.98 15.33
C ASP A 25 -53.52 -8.18 16.65
N ASP A 26 -53.66 -8.81 17.82
CA ASP A 26 -53.54 -8.14 19.13
C ASP A 26 -52.13 -7.58 19.39
N GLY A 27 -51.08 -8.35 19.05
CA GLY A 27 -49.68 -7.92 19.19
C GLY A 27 -49.30 -6.81 18.21
N PHE A 28 -49.81 -6.86 16.99
CA PHE A 28 -49.60 -5.82 15.97
C PHE A 28 -50.36 -4.54 16.30
N ASP A 29 -51.58 -4.62 16.82
CA ASP A 29 -52.35 -3.44 17.22
C ASP A 29 -51.79 -2.75 18.48
N GLU A 30 -51.23 -3.51 19.43
CA GLU A 30 -50.50 -2.96 20.57
C GLU A 30 -49.17 -2.31 20.14
N PHE A 31 -48.45 -2.94 19.22
CA PHE A 31 -47.26 -2.38 18.57
C PHE A 31 -47.59 -1.06 17.86
N LEU A 32 -48.66 -1.02 17.05
CA LEU A 32 -49.11 0.20 16.38
C LEU A 32 -49.52 1.29 17.36
N LYS A 33 -50.17 0.97 18.48
CA LYS A 33 -50.47 1.96 19.53
C LYS A 33 -49.20 2.55 20.14
N ALA A 34 -48.17 1.76 20.34
CA ALA A 34 -46.89 2.23 20.87
C ALA A 34 -46.11 3.09 19.86
N PHE A 35 -46.18 2.77 18.57
CA PHE A 35 -45.42 3.42 17.50
C PHE A 35 -46.16 4.59 16.80
N ALA A 36 -47.50 4.63 16.90
CA ALA A 36 -48.35 5.68 16.31
C ALA A 36 -47.91 7.11 16.66
N PRO A 37 -47.46 7.44 17.89
CA PRO A 37 -46.95 8.78 18.20
C PRO A 37 -45.74 9.20 17.36
N ALA A 38 -44.87 8.27 16.97
CA ALA A 38 -43.71 8.56 16.12
C ALA A 38 -44.11 8.80 14.65
N LEU A 39 -45.08 8.01 14.16
CA LEU A 39 -45.65 8.21 12.83
C LEU A 39 -46.42 9.53 12.71
N GLN A 40 -47.11 9.94 13.78
CA GLN A 40 -47.82 11.22 13.87
C GLN A 40 -46.83 12.40 13.81
N ALA A 41 -45.71 12.33 14.54
CA ALA A 41 -44.67 13.36 14.50
C ALA A 41 -44.01 13.49 13.10
N ASP A 42 -43.78 12.38 12.40
CA ASP A 42 -43.23 12.38 11.03
C ASP A 42 -44.20 12.99 10.00
N LEU A 43 -45.51 12.76 10.16
CA LEU A 43 -46.53 13.37 9.30
C LEU A 43 -46.68 14.88 9.55
N ASP A 44 -46.52 15.31 10.80
CA ASP A 44 -46.56 16.73 11.17
C ASP A 44 -45.30 17.49 10.72
N GLU A 45 -44.11 16.87 10.72
CA GLU A 45 -42.86 17.45 10.17
C GLU A 45 -42.88 17.53 8.63
N GLN A 46 -43.36 16.49 7.93
CA GLN A 46 -43.47 16.51 6.46
C GLN A 46 -44.51 17.53 5.96
N ALA A 47 -45.53 17.85 6.75
CA ALA A 47 -46.47 18.93 6.46
C ALA A 47 -45.83 20.33 6.54
N PHE A 48 -44.65 20.46 7.14
CA PHE A 48 -43.95 21.73 7.36
C PHE A 48 -42.83 22.03 6.33
N ASP A 49 -42.39 21.06 5.50
CA ASP A 49 -41.22 21.23 4.62
C ASP A 49 -41.46 20.94 3.13
N GLY A 50 -42.37 21.69 2.50
CA GLY A 50 -42.52 21.73 1.05
C GLY A 50 -41.51 22.61 0.31
N SER A 51 -40.42 23.09 0.94
CA SER A 51 -39.59 24.14 0.32
C SER A 51 -38.06 24.13 0.55
N ARG A 52 -37.46 23.10 1.16
CA ARG A 52 -35.99 23.03 1.26
C ARG A 52 -35.38 21.76 0.67
N GLN A 53 -35.23 21.74 -0.65
CA GLN A 53 -34.15 20.96 -1.29
C GLN A 53 -32.99 21.91 -1.59
N GLY A 54 -31.94 21.83 -0.77
CA GLY A 54 -30.70 22.59 -0.93
C GLY A 54 -30.36 23.39 0.33
N GLU A 55 -29.19 23.12 0.91
CA GLU A 55 -28.58 23.79 2.07
C GLU A 55 -29.21 23.54 3.45
N VAL A 56 -28.76 22.48 4.13
CA VAL A 56 -28.53 22.52 5.58
C VAL A 56 -27.21 21.81 5.89
N LEU A 57 -26.10 22.52 5.71
CA LEU A 57 -24.85 22.26 6.44
C LEU A 57 -24.95 23.03 7.76
N GLY A 58 -25.09 22.28 8.86
CA GLY A 58 -24.87 22.77 10.21
C GLY A 58 -26.03 23.52 10.87
N GLY A 59 -26.71 22.86 11.81
CA GLY A 59 -27.35 23.54 12.95
C GLY A 59 -28.74 23.05 13.34
N LEU A 60 -28.82 22.07 14.25
CA LEU A 60 -29.63 21.99 15.49
C LEU A 60 -29.44 20.58 16.12
N PRO A 61 -29.57 20.41 17.45
CA PRO A 61 -28.99 19.25 18.15
C PRO A 61 -29.88 17.98 18.13
N PRO A 62 -29.30 16.77 17.96
CA PRO A 62 -30.00 15.46 17.96
C PRO A 62 -30.55 14.99 19.32
N THR A 63 -30.78 15.91 20.27
CA THR A 63 -31.23 15.57 21.63
C THR A 63 -32.68 15.09 21.71
N ASP A 64 -33.56 15.61 20.85
CA ASP A 64 -34.98 15.23 20.83
C ASP A 64 -35.19 13.84 20.23
N ASP A 65 -34.42 13.46 19.20
CA ASP A 65 -34.46 12.12 18.62
C ASP A 65 -34.06 11.03 19.61
N VAL A 66 -33.04 11.29 20.45
CA VAL A 66 -32.65 10.31 21.48
C VAL A 66 -33.72 10.20 22.56
N ALA A 67 -34.37 11.31 22.95
CA ALA A 67 -35.47 11.28 23.92
C ALA A 67 -36.69 10.52 23.36
N LEU A 68 -37.03 10.75 22.09
CA LEU A 68 -38.09 10.03 21.39
C LEU A 68 -37.77 8.54 21.27
N ALA A 69 -36.57 8.18 20.80
CA ALA A 69 -36.10 6.79 20.72
C ALA A 69 -36.16 6.08 22.08
N THR A 70 -35.77 6.78 23.16
CA THR A 70 -35.83 6.25 24.52
C THR A 70 -37.26 5.96 24.92
N SER A 71 -38.18 6.91 24.71
CA SER A 71 -39.60 6.74 25.08
C SER A 71 -40.28 5.61 24.31
N LEU A 72 -39.91 5.41 23.04
CA LEU A 72 -40.42 4.34 22.19
C LEU A 72 -39.88 2.98 22.63
N ALA A 73 -38.56 2.89 22.87
CA ALA A 73 -37.92 1.66 23.32
C ALA A 73 -38.48 1.16 24.66
N GLU A 74 -38.79 2.07 25.60
CA GLU A 74 -39.41 1.73 26.89
C GLU A 74 -40.81 1.12 26.74
N ARG A 75 -41.59 1.56 25.75
CA ARG A 75 -42.92 1.04 25.46
C ARG A 75 -42.89 -0.26 24.66
N LEU A 76 -41.93 -0.39 23.74
CA LEU A 76 -41.83 -1.54 22.82
C LEU A 76 -41.16 -2.77 23.45
N TYR A 77 -40.28 -2.59 24.43
CA TYR A 77 -39.52 -3.69 25.03
C TYR A 77 -39.87 -3.89 26.51
N THR A 78 -41.16 -3.94 26.81
CA THR A 78 -41.64 -4.46 28.10
C THR A 78 -41.45 -5.97 28.15
N GLU A 79 -41.40 -6.56 29.35
CA GLU A 79 -41.25 -8.02 29.47
C GLU A 79 -42.42 -8.77 28.83
N ASP A 80 -43.64 -8.27 28.99
CA ASP A 80 -44.84 -8.87 28.40
C ASP A 80 -44.83 -8.83 26.87
N LEU A 81 -44.44 -7.69 26.28
CA LEU A 81 -44.40 -7.54 24.83
C LEU A 81 -43.23 -8.33 24.22
N ALA A 82 -42.07 -8.36 24.89
CA ALA A 82 -40.95 -9.21 24.50
C ALA A 82 -41.31 -10.69 24.46
N ARG A 83 -42.08 -11.18 25.44
CA ARG A 83 -42.58 -12.57 25.46
C ARG A 83 -43.53 -12.87 24.31
N ARG A 84 -44.26 -11.88 23.81
CA ARG A 84 -45.15 -12.02 22.66
C ARG A 84 -44.40 -12.02 21.32
N PHE A 85 -43.28 -11.32 21.22
CA PHE A 85 -42.41 -11.36 20.04
C PHE A 85 -41.61 -12.64 19.91
N PHE A 86 -41.39 -13.35 21.02
CA PHE A 86 -40.71 -14.63 20.97
C PHE A 86 -41.59 -15.72 20.33
N PRO A 87 -41.01 -16.65 19.56
CA PRO A 87 -41.74 -17.77 19.00
C PRO A 87 -42.31 -18.67 20.11
N ARG A 88 -43.36 -19.43 19.79
CA ARG A 88 -44.13 -20.20 20.77
C ARG A 88 -43.29 -21.23 21.55
N ASN A 89 -42.21 -21.76 20.95
CA ASN A 89 -41.28 -22.68 21.58
C ASN A 89 -40.22 -21.99 22.47
N ALA A 90 -40.14 -20.66 22.45
CA ALA A 90 -39.15 -19.92 23.22
C ALA A 90 -39.26 -20.15 24.73
N ALA A 91 -40.46 -20.33 25.27
CA ALA A 91 -40.66 -20.58 26.70
C ALA A 91 -39.97 -21.88 27.16
N GLU A 92 -39.97 -22.92 26.31
CA GLU A 92 -39.30 -24.19 26.59
C GLU A 92 -37.77 -24.05 26.49
N ILE A 93 -37.30 -23.21 25.57
CA ILE A 93 -35.88 -23.00 25.31
C ILE A 93 -35.26 -22.06 26.34
N LEU A 94 -35.96 -20.99 26.70
CA LEU A 94 -35.47 -19.88 27.54
C LEU A 94 -35.67 -20.10 29.04
N GLY A 95 -36.56 -21.03 29.43
CA GLY A 95 -36.87 -21.26 30.83
C GLY A 95 -37.52 -20.05 31.52
N PRO A 96 -37.40 -19.93 32.86
CA PRO A 96 -37.98 -18.84 33.63
C PRO A 96 -37.47 -17.46 33.16
N GLY A 97 -38.38 -16.49 33.08
CA GLY A 97 -38.07 -15.12 32.64
C GLY A 97 -36.92 -14.44 33.39
N ASP A 98 -36.71 -14.80 34.65
CA ASP A 98 -35.64 -14.26 35.49
C ASP A 98 -34.24 -14.53 34.93
N GLU A 99 -34.06 -15.59 34.14
CA GLU A 99 -32.74 -15.98 33.64
C GLU A 99 -32.27 -15.13 32.44
N TRP A 100 -33.20 -14.52 31.70
CA TRP A 100 -32.89 -13.68 30.53
C TRP A 100 -33.38 -12.24 30.66
N ARG A 101 -34.14 -11.89 31.70
CA ARG A 101 -34.66 -10.52 31.94
C ARG A 101 -33.57 -9.45 31.91
N TRP A 102 -32.36 -9.77 32.36
CA TRP A 102 -31.22 -8.86 32.33
C TRP A 102 -30.80 -8.43 30.91
N CYS A 103 -31.21 -9.16 29.87
CA CYS A 103 -30.97 -8.80 28.47
C CYS A 103 -31.85 -7.64 27.99
N LEU A 104 -33.06 -7.48 28.55
CA LEU A 104 -34.04 -6.51 28.05
C LEU A 104 -33.52 -5.06 27.99
N PRO A 105 -32.82 -4.54 29.03
CA PRO A 105 -32.24 -3.21 28.96
C PRO A 105 -31.18 -3.05 27.87
N LEU A 106 -30.39 -4.09 27.59
CA LEU A 106 -29.40 -4.07 26.51
C LEU A 106 -30.08 -4.06 25.14
N VAL A 107 -31.10 -4.89 24.95
CA VAL A 107 -31.87 -4.97 23.71
C VAL A 107 -32.56 -3.64 23.39
N ARG A 108 -33.04 -2.91 24.40
CA ARG A 108 -33.54 -1.54 24.24
C ARG A 108 -32.49 -0.61 23.64
N CYS A 109 -31.28 -0.60 24.21
CA CYS A 109 -30.17 0.20 23.68
C CYS A 109 -29.84 -0.18 22.23
N CYS A 110 -29.88 -1.47 21.90
CA CYS A 110 -29.64 -1.99 20.56
C CYS A 110 -30.69 -1.49 19.56
N TRP A 111 -31.98 -1.58 19.91
CA TRP A 111 -33.07 -1.04 19.08
C TRP A 111 -32.94 0.46 18.87
N MET A 112 -32.72 1.23 19.94
CA MET A 112 -32.55 2.69 19.88
C MET A 112 -31.44 3.08 18.94
N PHE A 113 -30.30 2.37 19.00
CA PHE A 113 -29.16 2.66 18.15
C PHE A 113 -29.46 2.39 16.67
N GLY A 114 -30.07 1.24 16.35
CA GLY A 114 -30.49 0.94 14.97
C GLY A 114 -31.47 1.97 14.42
N TRP A 115 -32.43 2.41 15.25
CA TRP A 115 -33.41 3.43 14.88
C TRP A 115 -32.76 4.80 14.63
N LEU A 116 -31.88 5.27 15.53
CA LEU A 116 -31.19 6.56 15.41
C LEU A 116 -30.27 6.62 14.18
N VAL A 117 -29.51 5.56 13.93
CA VAL A 117 -28.58 5.50 12.79
C VAL A 117 -29.32 5.55 11.46
N CYS A 118 -30.45 4.87 11.33
CA CYS A 118 -31.21 4.82 10.08
C CYS A 118 -32.22 5.97 9.92
N ARG A 119 -32.55 6.69 11.00
CA ARG A 119 -33.44 7.86 10.94
C ARG A 119 -32.71 9.16 10.59
N GLY A 120 -31.42 9.29 10.95
CA GLY A 120 -30.76 10.61 10.96
C GLY A 120 -29.29 10.71 10.56
N CYS A 121 -28.63 9.69 9.99
CA CYS A 121 -27.21 9.81 9.61
C CYS A 121 -26.95 9.89 8.10
N ARG A 122 -26.14 10.88 7.68
CA ARG A 122 -25.44 10.90 6.38
C ARG A 122 -23.93 11.15 6.48
N ASP A 123 -23.37 11.29 7.69
CA ASP A 123 -21.92 11.47 7.89
C ASP A 123 -21.35 10.71 9.10
N TYR A 124 -20.02 10.57 9.13
CA TYR A 124 -19.27 9.81 10.13
C TYR A 124 -19.29 10.44 11.54
N ASN A 125 -19.47 11.77 11.65
CA ASN A 125 -19.48 12.46 12.93
C ASN A 125 -20.80 12.21 13.67
N ALA A 126 -21.94 12.27 12.95
CA ALA A 126 -23.24 11.91 13.48
C ALA A 126 -23.29 10.42 13.91
N LEU A 127 -22.66 9.54 13.12
CA LEU A 127 -22.55 8.12 13.46
C LEU A 127 -21.76 7.89 14.76
N ASN A 128 -20.64 8.60 14.95
CA ASN A 128 -19.87 8.54 16.20
C ASN A 128 -20.64 9.11 17.40
N TYR A 129 -21.46 10.14 17.19
CA TYR A 129 -22.33 10.66 18.23
C TYR A 129 -23.35 9.62 18.70
N TYR A 130 -24.04 8.93 17.79
CA TYR A 130 -24.99 7.88 18.18
C TYR A 130 -24.29 6.64 18.74
N LEU A 131 -23.08 6.30 18.27
CA LEU A 131 -22.25 5.28 18.88
C LEU A 131 -21.93 5.62 20.34
N TYR A 132 -21.64 6.89 20.64
CA TYR A 132 -21.43 7.36 22.02
C TYR A 132 -22.70 7.22 22.87
N ARG A 133 -23.88 7.61 22.34
CA ARG A 133 -25.15 7.46 23.06
C ARG A 133 -25.48 5.98 23.32
N TYR A 134 -25.22 5.11 22.35
CA TYR A 134 -25.37 3.67 22.49
C TYR A 134 -24.42 3.11 23.57
N TRP A 135 -23.15 3.53 23.55
CA TRP A 135 -22.14 3.16 24.54
C TRP A 135 -22.55 3.55 25.97
N LEU A 136 -23.07 4.77 26.17
CA LEU A 136 -23.60 5.20 27.47
C LEU A 136 -24.81 4.36 27.91
N CYS A 137 -25.74 4.08 26.99
CA CYS A 137 -26.93 3.29 27.27
C CYS A 137 -26.56 1.87 27.73
N VAL A 138 -25.68 1.19 26.98
CA VAL A 138 -25.25 -0.18 27.27
C VAL A 138 -24.52 -0.27 28.61
N ARG A 139 -23.67 0.70 28.95
CA ARG A 139 -23.00 0.72 30.26
C ARG A 139 -23.97 0.90 31.41
N THR A 140 -24.92 1.83 31.25
CA THR A 140 -25.98 2.07 32.23
C THR A 140 -26.81 0.80 32.44
N ALA A 141 -27.19 0.14 31.35
CA ALA A 141 -27.91 -1.14 31.35
C ALA A 141 -27.10 -2.28 32.02
N ALA A 142 -25.77 -2.29 31.85
CA ALA A 142 -24.87 -3.24 32.50
C ALA A 142 -24.56 -2.91 33.98
N GLY A 143 -25.28 -1.96 34.59
CA GLY A 143 -25.11 -1.56 35.99
C GLY A 143 -23.93 -0.62 36.25
N ARG A 144 -23.32 -0.06 35.20
CA ARG A 144 -22.26 0.95 35.29
C ARG A 144 -22.85 2.30 34.93
N ASN A 145 -23.05 3.18 35.90
CA ASN A 145 -23.45 4.56 35.61
C ASN A 145 -22.19 5.36 35.23
N PRO A 146 -21.98 5.73 33.95
CA PRO A 146 -20.87 6.60 33.60
C PRO A 146 -21.05 7.92 34.36
N ARG A 147 -20.05 8.29 35.18
CA ARG A 147 -20.09 9.52 35.98
C ARG A 147 -20.21 10.73 35.04
N ALA A 148 -20.58 11.90 35.59
CA ALA A 148 -20.60 13.17 34.86
C ALA A 148 -19.27 13.53 34.15
N GLN A 149 -18.16 12.85 34.49
CA GLN A 149 -16.90 12.85 33.76
C GLN A 149 -16.46 11.43 33.46
N VAL A 150 -16.24 11.14 32.18
CA VAL A 150 -15.69 9.87 31.67
C VAL A 150 -14.22 9.74 32.10
N THR A 151 -13.84 8.60 32.68
CA THR A 151 -12.44 8.34 33.09
C THR A 151 -11.53 8.09 31.88
N GLU A 152 -10.21 8.18 32.03
CA GLU A 152 -9.28 7.98 30.89
C GLU A 152 -9.38 6.57 30.30
N ARG A 153 -9.53 5.55 31.16
CA ARG A 153 -9.77 4.17 30.73
C ARG A 153 -11.04 4.04 29.90
N GLU A 154 -12.12 4.71 30.29
CA GLU A 154 -13.37 4.69 29.54
C GLU A 154 -13.28 5.48 28.23
N ARG A 155 -12.46 6.54 28.19
CA ARG A 155 -12.12 7.24 26.94
C ARG A 155 -11.35 6.34 25.98
N GLU A 156 -10.38 5.59 26.46
CA GLU A 156 -9.63 4.62 25.65
C GLU A 156 -10.54 3.50 25.12
N GLU A 157 -11.43 2.95 25.96
CA GLU A 157 -12.42 1.95 25.55
C GLU A 157 -13.36 2.51 24.46
N PHE A 158 -13.83 3.75 24.58
CA PHE A 158 -14.65 4.39 23.55
C PHE A 158 -13.85 4.71 22.26
N ARG A 159 -12.61 5.21 22.36
CA ARG A 159 -11.73 5.44 21.20
C ARG A 159 -11.52 4.15 20.41
N ARG A 160 -11.34 3.02 21.10
CA ARG A 160 -11.20 1.70 20.49
C ARG A 160 -12.47 1.28 19.74
N LEU A 161 -13.64 1.49 20.34
CA LEU A 161 -14.94 1.21 19.69
C LEU A 161 -15.16 2.08 18.44
N ALA A 162 -14.83 3.37 18.52
CA ALA A 162 -14.91 4.30 17.39
C ALA A 162 -13.92 3.92 16.26
N ALA A 163 -12.71 3.47 16.60
CA ALA A 163 -11.74 2.99 15.62
C ALA A 163 -12.22 1.74 14.88
N LEU A 164 -12.81 0.77 15.58
CA LEU A 164 -13.41 -0.43 14.99
C LEU A 164 -14.57 -0.08 14.04
N LEU A 165 -15.40 0.89 14.44
CA LEU A 165 -16.46 1.42 13.58
C LEU A 165 -15.89 2.11 12.34
N GLY A 166 -14.85 2.93 12.49
CA GLY A 166 -14.16 3.61 11.39
C GLY A 166 -13.57 2.65 10.37
N GLN A 167 -12.90 1.58 10.83
CA GLN A 167 -12.38 0.53 9.94
C GLN A 167 -13.50 -0.14 9.16
N THR A 168 -14.61 -0.46 9.84
CA THR A 168 -15.76 -1.13 9.21
C THR A 168 -16.47 -0.22 8.21
N TYR A 169 -16.66 1.04 8.56
CA TYR A 169 -17.29 2.06 7.71
C TYR A 169 -16.44 2.35 6.47
N THR A 170 -15.12 2.45 6.62
CA THR A 170 -14.18 2.65 5.50
C THR A 170 -14.18 1.45 4.54
N ALA A 171 -14.18 0.23 5.06
CA ALA A 171 -14.26 -0.97 4.24
C ALA A 171 -15.57 -1.04 3.43
N TRP A 172 -16.69 -0.63 4.04
CA TRP A 172 -17.97 -0.56 3.35
C TRP A 172 -18.03 0.53 2.27
N LEU A 173 -17.51 1.73 2.52
CA LEU A 173 -17.45 2.79 1.52
C LEU A 173 -16.72 2.31 0.26
N LYS A 174 -15.58 1.64 0.43
CA LYS A 174 -14.82 1.03 -0.66
C LYS A 174 -15.61 -0.06 -1.41
N GLU A 175 -16.41 -0.85 -0.72
CA GLU A 175 -17.25 -1.89 -1.32
C GLU A 175 -18.47 -1.33 -2.09
N GLU A 176 -19.09 -0.25 -1.62
CA GLU A 176 -20.23 0.40 -2.30
C GLU A 176 -19.80 1.26 -3.49
N GLU A 177 -18.66 1.95 -3.40
CA GLU A 177 -18.05 2.63 -4.56
C GLU A 177 -17.86 1.63 -5.72
N MET A 178 -17.41 0.41 -5.44
CA MET A 178 -17.29 -0.67 -6.44
C MET A 178 -18.63 -1.19 -6.98
N LYS A 179 -19.73 -1.15 -6.21
CA LYS A 179 -21.06 -1.62 -6.68
C LYS A 179 -21.78 -0.58 -7.53
N VAL A 180 -21.67 0.70 -7.16
CA VAL A 180 -22.31 1.81 -7.89
C VAL A 180 -21.76 1.93 -9.32
N GLU A 181 -20.49 1.58 -9.55
CA GLU A 181 -19.92 1.51 -10.90
C GLU A 181 -20.40 0.31 -11.74
N LEU A 182 -20.91 -0.76 -11.10
CA LEU A 182 -21.32 -1.99 -11.78
C LEU A 182 -22.82 -2.10 -12.11
N ASP A 183 -23.69 -1.31 -11.47
CA ASP A 183 -25.16 -1.50 -11.59
C ASP A 183 -25.88 -0.40 -12.39
N ARG A 184 -25.79 -0.47 -13.73
CA ARG A 184 -26.59 0.37 -14.64
C ARG A 184 -28.09 0.07 -14.61
N GLY A 185 -28.55 -0.97 -13.90
CA GLY A 185 -29.97 -1.34 -13.80
C GLY A 185 -30.74 -0.67 -12.65
N ALA A 186 -30.03 -0.13 -11.66
CA ALA A 186 -30.64 0.44 -10.46
C ALA A 186 -31.55 1.66 -10.75
N VAL A 187 -31.19 2.48 -11.74
CA VAL A 187 -31.98 3.65 -12.13
C VAL A 187 -33.33 3.24 -12.74
N ASP A 188 -33.35 2.19 -13.57
CA ASP A 188 -34.57 1.68 -14.17
C ASP A 188 -35.50 1.01 -13.14
N ASP A 189 -34.94 0.39 -12.10
CA ASP A 189 -35.73 -0.15 -10.99
C ASP A 189 -36.28 0.94 -10.06
N VAL A 190 -35.54 2.03 -9.83
CA VAL A 190 -36.05 3.23 -9.14
C VAL A 190 -37.19 3.88 -9.92
N LEU A 191 -37.00 4.09 -11.22
CA LEU A 191 -38.00 4.72 -12.09
C LEU A 191 -39.23 3.83 -12.34
N ALA A 192 -39.09 2.50 -12.27
CA ALA A 192 -40.20 1.55 -12.37
C ALA A 192 -40.94 1.32 -11.05
N GLY A 193 -40.56 2.00 -9.95
CA GLY A 193 -41.13 1.77 -8.62
C GLY A 193 -40.83 0.38 -8.04
N ARG A 194 -39.79 -0.29 -8.57
CA ARG A 194 -39.29 -1.59 -8.11
C ARG A 194 -38.13 -1.47 -7.12
N ALA A 195 -37.54 -0.29 -7.00
CA ALA A 195 -36.61 0.02 -5.92
C ALA A 195 -37.39 0.10 -4.60
N ASP A 196 -37.25 -0.96 -3.81
CA ASP A 196 -37.75 -1.02 -2.45
C ASP A 196 -36.67 -0.40 -1.54
N CYS A 197 -36.95 0.75 -0.92
CA CYS A 197 -36.06 1.37 0.06
C CYS A 197 -35.73 0.44 1.25
N CYS A 198 -36.46 -0.66 1.41
CA CYS A 198 -36.22 -1.67 2.43
C CYS A 198 -35.21 -2.76 1.99
N ARG A 199 -34.87 -2.88 0.70
CA ARG A 199 -33.93 -3.93 0.22
C ARG A 199 -32.46 -3.62 0.57
N ASP A 200 -32.14 -2.36 0.87
CA ASP A 200 -30.79 -1.88 1.21
C ASP A 200 -30.56 -1.62 2.71
N ASN A 201 -31.34 -2.25 3.61
CA ASN A 201 -30.99 -2.37 5.04
C ASN A 201 -29.71 -3.21 5.27
N ALA A 202 -29.08 -3.71 4.20
CA ALA A 202 -27.84 -4.46 4.19
C ALA A 202 -26.66 -3.66 4.79
N PHE A 203 -26.60 -2.33 4.63
CA PHE A 203 -25.52 -1.50 5.19
C PHE A 203 -25.47 -1.60 6.71
N THR A 204 -26.55 -1.23 7.39
CA THR A 204 -26.63 -1.21 8.85
C THR A 204 -26.45 -2.62 9.42
N ALA A 205 -27.06 -3.62 8.78
CA ALA A 205 -26.88 -5.01 9.15
C ALA A 205 -25.42 -5.49 9.01
N ALA A 206 -24.75 -5.20 7.88
CA ALA A 206 -23.36 -5.60 7.63
C ALA A 206 -22.36 -4.84 8.50
N LEU A 207 -22.57 -3.54 8.70
CA LEU A 207 -21.79 -2.69 9.61
C LEU A 207 -21.83 -3.27 11.03
N PHE A 208 -23.01 -3.67 11.50
CA PHE A 208 -23.15 -4.24 12.85
C PHE A 208 -22.72 -5.69 12.97
N ASP A 209 -22.85 -6.49 11.93
CA ASP A 209 -22.31 -7.85 11.90
C ASP A 209 -20.78 -7.81 12.03
N ARG A 210 -20.12 -6.87 11.31
CA ARG A 210 -18.67 -6.64 11.39
C ARG A 210 -18.24 -6.02 12.72
N LEU A 211 -19.08 -5.16 13.33
CA LEU A 211 -18.85 -4.59 14.65
C LEU A 211 -19.17 -5.56 15.81
N SER A 212 -19.79 -6.71 15.57
CA SER A 212 -20.19 -7.66 16.63
C SER A 212 -19.03 -8.52 17.16
N THR A 213 -17.80 -7.98 17.18
CA THR A 213 -16.59 -8.68 17.64
C THR A 213 -16.54 -8.78 19.17
N GLN A 214 -15.71 -9.70 19.67
CA GLN A 214 -15.42 -9.78 21.11
C GLN A 214 -14.80 -8.49 21.62
N GLU A 215 -13.88 -7.90 20.85
CA GLU A 215 -13.20 -6.65 21.17
C GLU A 215 -14.18 -5.46 21.26
N ALA A 216 -15.09 -5.34 20.30
CA ALA A 216 -16.13 -4.32 20.32
C ALA A 216 -17.10 -4.54 21.48
N SER A 217 -17.48 -5.80 21.76
CA SER A 217 -18.34 -6.14 22.90
C SER A 217 -17.67 -5.82 24.24
N GLU A 218 -16.37 -6.07 24.36
CA GLU A 218 -15.55 -5.73 25.54
C GLU A 218 -15.39 -4.21 25.70
N ALA A 219 -15.17 -3.47 24.61
CA ALA A 219 -15.08 -2.01 24.62
C ALA A 219 -16.43 -1.36 24.97
N LEU A 220 -17.54 -1.95 24.47
CA LEU A 220 -18.90 -1.50 24.71
C LEU A 220 -19.32 -1.69 26.18
N LEU A 221 -19.18 -2.91 26.72
CA LEU A 221 -19.57 -3.25 28.09
C LEU A 221 -18.53 -2.84 29.14
N GLY A 222 -17.25 -2.78 28.75
CA GLY A 222 -16.10 -2.68 29.63
C GLY A 222 -15.62 -4.06 30.11
N ARG A 223 -14.31 -4.21 30.30
CA ARG A 223 -13.62 -5.50 30.54
C ARG A 223 -14.23 -6.39 31.62
N GLU A 224 -14.55 -5.84 32.80
CA GLU A 224 -15.06 -6.65 33.92
C GLU A 224 -16.53 -7.04 33.73
N ALA A 225 -17.35 -6.12 33.20
CA ALA A 225 -18.74 -6.42 32.89
C ALA A 225 -18.80 -7.48 31.77
N PHE A 226 -17.99 -7.34 30.73
CA PHE A 226 -17.86 -8.35 29.68
C PHE A 226 -17.44 -9.71 30.25
N ALA A 227 -16.40 -9.77 31.09
CA ALA A 227 -15.91 -11.01 31.70
C ALA A 227 -16.93 -11.69 32.63
N SER A 228 -17.85 -10.92 33.21
CA SER A 228 -18.96 -11.45 34.01
C SER A 228 -20.10 -11.96 33.12
N HIS A 229 -20.55 -11.17 32.15
CA HIS A 229 -21.70 -11.49 31.31
C HIS A 229 -21.42 -12.61 30.31
N VAL A 230 -20.20 -12.74 29.79
CA VAL A 230 -19.82 -13.82 28.86
C VAL A 230 -19.95 -15.21 29.48
N LYS A 231 -19.94 -15.31 30.81
CA LYS A 231 -20.12 -16.56 31.56
C LYS A 231 -21.59 -16.92 31.78
N HIS A 232 -22.53 -16.00 31.45
CA HIS A 232 -23.94 -16.25 31.64
C HIS A 232 -24.47 -17.25 30.60
N PRO A 233 -25.27 -18.26 30.98
CA PRO A 233 -25.82 -19.25 30.05
C PRO A 233 -26.64 -18.66 28.89
N TRP A 234 -27.16 -17.45 29.06
CA TRP A 234 -28.02 -16.72 28.11
C TRP A 234 -27.32 -15.56 27.40
N PHE A 235 -26.00 -15.42 27.54
CA PHE A 235 -25.25 -14.34 26.86
C PHE A 235 -25.40 -14.38 25.34
N TRP A 236 -25.50 -15.59 24.78
CA TRP A 236 -25.77 -15.81 23.35
C TRP A 236 -27.10 -15.21 22.90
N LEU A 237 -28.16 -15.36 23.71
CA LEU A 237 -29.50 -14.83 23.43
C LEU A 237 -29.44 -13.31 23.39
N CYS A 238 -28.85 -12.71 24.41
CA CYS A 238 -28.62 -11.27 24.50
C CYS A 238 -27.99 -10.70 23.22
N ARG A 239 -26.96 -11.36 22.69
CA ARG A 239 -26.26 -10.91 21.48
C ARG A 239 -27.09 -11.09 20.22
N CYS A 240 -27.72 -12.25 20.05
CA CYS A 240 -28.58 -12.52 18.89
C CYS A 240 -29.80 -11.58 18.88
N TRP A 241 -30.43 -11.38 20.05
CA TRP A 241 -31.57 -10.51 20.22
C TRP A 241 -31.23 -9.03 20.02
N CYS A 242 -30.08 -8.58 20.52
CA CYS A 242 -29.55 -7.23 20.26
C CYS A 242 -29.37 -6.97 18.76
N ARG A 243 -28.80 -7.93 18.02
CA ARG A 243 -28.64 -7.85 16.55
C ARG A 243 -29.99 -7.75 15.83
N ALA A 244 -30.94 -8.62 16.20
CA ALA A 244 -32.30 -8.56 15.65
C ALA A 244 -32.97 -7.21 15.96
N ALA A 245 -32.78 -6.69 17.17
CA ALA A 245 -33.35 -5.41 17.62
C ALA A 245 -32.77 -4.20 16.88
N ILE A 246 -31.45 -4.18 16.61
CA ILE A 246 -30.81 -3.15 15.78
C ILE A 246 -31.43 -3.12 14.37
N ARG A 247 -31.55 -4.29 13.73
CA ARG A 247 -32.15 -4.42 12.40
C ARG A 247 -33.60 -3.97 12.39
N PHE A 248 -34.35 -4.36 13.42
CA PHE A 248 -35.74 -3.95 13.58
C PHE A 248 -35.89 -2.44 13.78
N GLY A 249 -35.07 -1.84 14.65
CA GLY A 249 -35.05 -0.39 14.87
C GLY A 249 -34.75 0.37 13.58
N CYS A 250 -33.77 -0.10 12.81
CA CYS A 250 -33.44 0.48 11.52
C CYS A 250 -34.59 0.35 10.50
N CYS A 251 -35.18 -0.84 10.36
CA CYS A 251 -36.32 -1.06 9.48
C CYS A 251 -37.50 -0.14 9.83
N LEU A 252 -37.81 0.00 11.12
CA LEU A 252 -38.88 0.88 11.59
C LEU A 252 -38.60 2.37 11.41
N ALA A 253 -37.34 2.81 11.47
CA ALA A 253 -36.97 4.19 11.17
C ALA A 253 -37.30 4.57 9.72
N CYS A 254 -37.26 3.59 8.81
CA CYS A 254 -37.53 3.77 7.39
C CYS A 254 -39.00 3.53 7.00
N ALA A 255 -39.79 2.85 7.85
CA ALA A 255 -41.19 2.55 7.56
C ALA A 255 -42.05 3.83 7.49
N ARG A 256 -42.91 3.93 6.47
CA ARG A 256 -43.83 5.05 6.22
C ARG A 256 -45.30 4.62 6.15
N SER A 257 -45.56 3.32 6.08
CA SER A 257 -46.90 2.73 6.02
C SER A 257 -47.14 1.62 7.04
N ARG A 258 -48.41 1.31 7.31
CA ARG A 258 -48.81 0.20 8.18
C ARG A 258 -48.31 -1.15 7.64
N ASP A 259 -48.29 -1.33 6.33
CA ASP A 259 -47.82 -2.57 5.69
C ASP A 259 -46.30 -2.73 5.81
N GLU A 260 -45.52 -1.66 5.71
CA GLU A 260 -44.07 -1.67 5.99
C GLU A 260 -43.76 -1.98 7.44
N MET A 261 -44.48 -1.38 8.39
CA MET A 261 -44.33 -1.70 9.81
C MET A 261 -44.62 -3.19 10.08
N ARG A 262 -45.66 -3.75 9.43
CA ARG A 262 -45.96 -5.18 9.51
C ARG A 262 -44.83 -6.03 8.93
N ARG A 263 -44.24 -5.65 7.80
CA ARG A 263 -43.07 -6.33 7.22
C ARG A 263 -41.89 -6.34 8.18
N CYS A 264 -41.53 -5.18 8.76
CA CYS A 264 -40.44 -5.08 9.73
C CYS A 264 -40.67 -5.99 10.95
N LEU A 265 -41.92 -6.05 11.45
CA LEU A 265 -42.27 -6.91 12.58
C LEU A 265 -42.12 -8.39 12.23
N VAL A 266 -42.60 -8.82 11.06
CA VAL A 266 -42.46 -10.21 10.60
C VAL A 266 -40.98 -10.60 10.42
N GLU A 267 -40.15 -9.71 9.90
CA GLU A 267 -38.69 -9.95 9.79
C GLU A 267 -38.00 -10.01 11.15
N TYR A 268 -38.46 -9.23 12.13
CA TYR A 268 -37.99 -9.27 13.49
C TYR A 268 -38.37 -10.59 14.19
N GLU A 269 -39.63 -11.03 14.06
CA GLU A 269 -40.09 -12.33 14.55
C GLU A 269 -39.29 -13.47 13.91
N ARG A 270 -39.06 -13.44 12.60
CA ARG A 270 -38.21 -14.42 11.91
C ARG A 270 -36.78 -14.41 12.45
N SER A 271 -36.20 -13.24 12.69
CA SER A 271 -34.84 -13.13 13.25
C SER A 271 -34.76 -13.74 14.66
N LEU A 272 -35.82 -13.59 15.47
CA LEU A 272 -35.92 -14.22 16.79
C LEU A 272 -36.16 -15.73 16.71
N GLU A 273 -36.96 -16.19 15.74
CA GLU A 273 -37.11 -17.60 15.40
C GLU A 273 -35.75 -18.24 15.07
N ASP A 274 -34.95 -17.58 14.24
CA ASP A 274 -33.63 -18.08 13.88
C ASP A 274 -32.68 -18.10 15.10
N CYS A 275 -32.73 -17.07 15.96
CA CYS A 275 -31.95 -17.05 17.21
C CYS A 275 -32.28 -18.21 18.15
N LEU A 276 -33.55 -18.61 18.21
CA LEU A 276 -34.07 -19.64 19.12
C LEU A 276 -34.20 -21.01 18.44
N GLY A 277 -33.91 -21.11 17.16
CA GLY A 277 -33.86 -22.38 16.43
C GLY A 277 -32.73 -23.29 16.93
N PRO A 278 -32.68 -24.55 16.48
CA PRO A 278 -31.52 -25.40 16.73
C PRO A 278 -30.25 -24.76 16.15
N LEU A 279 -29.09 -25.13 16.68
CA LEU A 279 -27.81 -24.69 16.11
C LEU A 279 -27.77 -25.07 14.63
N HIS A 280 -27.51 -24.07 13.79
CA HIS A 280 -27.56 -24.16 12.35
C HIS A 280 -26.20 -23.79 11.76
N CYS A 281 -25.74 -24.64 10.83
CA CYS A 281 -24.52 -24.46 10.07
C CYS A 281 -24.87 -24.64 8.59
N GLU A 282 -24.53 -23.65 7.77
CA GLU A 282 -24.69 -23.74 6.33
C GLU A 282 -23.55 -22.99 5.65
N LEU A 283 -22.91 -23.60 4.66
CA LEU A 283 -21.89 -22.95 3.85
C LEU A 283 -22.44 -22.68 2.46
N THR A 284 -22.25 -21.45 1.98
CA THR A 284 -22.67 -21.03 0.63
C THR A 284 -21.48 -20.78 -0.28
N ARG A 285 -20.30 -20.44 0.26
CA ARG A 285 -19.03 -20.29 -0.47
C ARG A 285 -17.84 -20.67 0.41
N PRO A 286 -16.72 -21.14 -0.17
CA PRO A 286 -16.44 -21.29 -1.62
C PRO A 286 -17.08 -22.54 -2.26
N ILE A 287 -17.41 -22.49 -3.57
CA ILE A 287 -17.93 -23.62 -4.36
C ILE A 287 -17.28 -23.68 -5.75
N GLY A 288 -17.22 -24.88 -6.32
CA GLY A 288 -16.74 -25.09 -7.69
C GLY A 288 -15.27 -24.72 -7.86
N CYS A 289 -14.90 -24.14 -9.00
CA CYS A 289 -13.61 -23.48 -9.13
C CYS A 289 -13.70 -22.08 -8.52
N PHE A 290 -12.97 -21.86 -7.43
CA PHE A 290 -12.99 -20.61 -6.69
C PHE A 290 -11.64 -19.90 -6.77
N GLU A 291 -11.64 -18.71 -7.37
CA GLU A 291 -10.47 -17.85 -7.49
C GLU A 291 -10.11 -17.24 -6.13
N GLU A 292 -8.82 -17.31 -5.75
CA GLU A 292 -8.30 -16.56 -4.61
C GLU A 292 -8.33 -15.06 -4.90
N GLN A 293 -8.67 -14.27 -3.88
CA GLN A 293 -8.87 -12.84 -4.02
C GLN A 293 -7.95 -12.08 -3.06
N PRO A 294 -7.49 -10.87 -3.43
CA PRO A 294 -6.85 -9.98 -2.48
C PRO A 294 -7.86 -9.57 -1.41
N ILE A 295 -7.56 -9.85 -0.15
CA ILE A 295 -8.43 -9.53 0.99
C ILE A 295 -7.74 -8.44 1.82
N LEU A 296 -8.22 -7.21 1.68
CA LEU A 296 -7.69 -6.04 2.40
C LEU A 296 -7.67 -6.23 3.92
N ALA A 297 -8.65 -6.95 4.47
CA ALA A 297 -8.74 -7.21 5.91
C ALA A 297 -7.54 -8.00 6.47
N ILE A 298 -6.83 -8.75 5.62
CA ILE A 298 -5.66 -9.56 6.00
C ILE A 298 -4.38 -9.17 5.24
N GLN A 299 -4.47 -8.20 4.33
CA GLN A 299 -3.40 -7.77 3.41
C GLN A 299 -2.70 -8.96 2.73
N ASP A 300 -3.50 -9.92 2.23
CA ASP A 300 -3.02 -11.17 1.67
C ASP A 300 -4.01 -11.76 0.66
N LEU A 301 -3.59 -12.81 -0.05
CA LEU A 301 -4.46 -13.64 -0.87
C LEU A 301 -5.18 -14.67 -0.01
N GLY A 302 -6.47 -14.83 -0.26
CA GLY A 302 -7.24 -15.84 0.43
C GLY A 302 -8.59 -16.14 -0.21
N VAL A 303 -9.29 -17.05 0.43
CA VAL A 303 -10.65 -17.44 0.07
C VAL A 303 -11.60 -17.06 1.20
N PRO A 304 -12.63 -16.24 0.94
CA PRO A 304 -13.66 -15.94 1.92
C PRO A 304 -14.58 -17.16 2.12
N VAL A 305 -14.78 -17.52 3.38
CA VAL A 305 -15.75 -18.54 3.79
C VAL A 305 -17.05 -17.83 4.13
N THR A 306 -18.11 -18.09 3.36
CA THR A 306 -19.42 -17.44 3.51
C THR A 306 -20.47 -18.47 3.87
N GLY A 307 -21.35 -18.12 4.80
CA GLY A 307 -22.38 -19.01 5.27
C GLY A 307 -23.15 -18.50 6.48
N THR A 308 -23.77 -19.42 7.18
CA THR A 308 -24.57 -19.20 8.38
C THR A 308 -24.02 -20.05 9.52
N ALA A 309 -23.82 -19.43 10.69
CA ALA A 309 -23.42 -20.07 11.93
C ALA A 309 -24.16 -19.39 13.09
N MET A 310 -25.25 -20.00 13.58
CA MET A 310 -26.10 -19.39 14.61
C MET A 310 -27.02 -20.43 15.29
N GLY A 311 -27.94 -19.97 16.14
CA GLY A 311 -28.98 -20.76 16.78
C GLY A 311 -28.93 -20.71 18.32
N ALA A 312 -29.83 -21.45 18.95
CA ALA A 312 -29.95 -21.49 20.40
C ALA A 312 -28.69 -22.08 21.05
N PHE A 313 -28.27 -21.47 22.16
CA PHE A 313 -27.04 -21.85 22.88
C PHE A 313 -25.76 -21.68 22.04
N PHE A 314 -25.75 -20.77 21.08
CA PHE A 314 -24.54 -20.47 20.28
C PHE A 314 -23.38 -20.02 21.17
N GLY A 315 -22.26 -20.76 21.12
CA GLY A 315 -21.02 -20.45 21.83
C GLY A 315 -19.92 -19.85 20.94
N GLY A 316 -19.99 -20.06 19.63
CA GLY A 316 -19.00 -19.65 18.64
C GLY A 316 -18.98 -20.61 17.45
N TYR A 317 -18.12 -20.38 16.46
CA TYR A 317 -17.83 -21.31 15.38
C TYR A 317 -16.35 -21.38 15.06
N THR A 318 -15.91 -22.52 14.54
CA THR A 318 -14.55 -22.71 14.03
C THR A 318 -14.61 -23.02 12.54
N ILE A 319 -13.66 -22.46 11.79
CA ILE A 319 -13.39 -22.80 10.39
C ILE A 319 -12.13 -23.66 10.36
N GLU A 320 -12.22 -24.77 9.65
CA GLU A 320 -11.11 -25.68 9.39
C GLU A 320 -11.09 -26.01 7.89
N TRP A 321 -9.92 -26.35 7.37
CA TRP A 321 -9.78 -26.81 6.00
C TRP A 321 -8.89 -28.04 5.91
N ARG A 322 -9.05 -28.82 4.85
CA ARG A 322 -8.16 -29.92 4.48
C ARG A 322 -8.13 -30.10 2.97
N MET A 323 -7.11 -30.80 2.46
CA MET A 323 -7.16 -31.28 1.08
C MET A 323 -8.22 -32.38 0.97
N VAL A 324 -8.92 -32.47 -0.17
CA VAL A 324 -9.96 -33.49 -0.36
C VAL A 324 -9.32 -34.88 -0.43
N GLU A 325 -9.60 -35.70 0.59
CA GLU A 325 -9.12 -37.09 0.69
C GLU A 325 -10.27 -38.13 0.64
N GLY A 326 -11.52 -37.69 0.43
CA GLY A 326 -12.68 -38.57 0.28
C GLY A 326 -13.33 -39.04 1.58
N GLU A 327 -13.04 -38.38 2.71
CA GLU A 327 -13.66 -38.68 4.01
C GLU A 327 -14.97 -37.91 4.26
N ASP A 328 -15.77 -38.36 5.22
CA ASP A 328 -16.96 -37.64 5.71
C ASP A 328 -16.56 -36.29 6.35
N CYS A 329 -17.43 -35.29 6.22
CA CYS A 329 -17.34 -33.96 6.82
C CYS A 329 -17.13 -34.02 8.35
N ASN A 330 -17.74 -35.02 9.00
CA ASN A 330 -17.62 -35.25 10.44
C ASN A 330 -16.36 -36.04 10.84
N GLY A 331 -15.49 -36.37 9.88
CA GLY A 331 -14.21 -37.04 10.14
C GLY A 331 -13.30 -36.20 11.04
N ILE A 332 -12.46 -36.87 11.84
CA ILE A 332 -11.56 -36.21 12.80
C ILE A 332 -10.13 -36.03 12.29
N HIS A 333 -9.82 -36.53 11.10
CA HIS A 333 -8.48 -36.54 10.54
C HIS A 333 -8.29 -35.47 9.44
N GLY A 334 -7.08 -34.94 9.33
CA GLY A 334 -6.65 -34.06 8.24
C GLY A 334 -7.05 -32.58 8.34
N TRP A 335 -7.88 -32.18 9.31
CA TRP A 335 -8.32 -30.79 9.48
C TRP A 335 -7.22 -29.87 10.01
N SER A 336 -7.11 -28.68 9.42
CA SER A 336 -6.17 -27.63 9.78
C SER A 336 -6.89 -26.30 10.03
N THR A 337 -6.46 -25.56 11.03
CA THR A 337 -6.86 -24.17 11.28
C THR A 337 -5.80 -23.17 10.86
N VAL A 338 -4.68 -23.64 10.29
CA VAL A 338 -3.55 -22.78 9.92
C VAL A 338 -3.98 -21.82 8.81
N GLY A 339 -3.67 -20.53 8.96
CA GLY A 339 -4.03 -19.51 7.98
C GLY A 339 -5.49 -19.08 7.99
N VAL A 340 -6.32 -19.58 8.92
CA VAL A 340 -7.69 -19.11 9.11
C VAL A 340 -7.67 -17.78 9.86
N VAL A 341 -8.35 -16.78 9.32
CA VAL A 341 -8.56 -15.48 9.94
C VAL A 341 -10.05 -15.23 10.14
N TYR A 342 -10.44 -14.89 11.35
CA TYR A 342 -11.84 -14.57 11.68
C TYR A 342 -12.06 -13.05 11.68
N PRO A 343 -13.29 -12.58 11.42
CA PRO A 343 -13.66 -11.19 11.63
C PRO A 343 -13.31 -10.74 13.05
N GLY A 344 -12.54 -9.65 13.18
CA GLY A 344 -12.04 -9.16 14.47
C GLY A 344 -10.81 -9.89 15.02
N ASN A 345 -10.11 -10.69 14.20
CA ASN A 345 -8.81 -11.33 14.51
C ASN A 345 -8.80 -12.20 15.78
N GLY A 346 -9.97 -12.74 16.17
CA GLY A 346 -10.09 -13.69 17.27
C GLY A 346 -9.61 -15.10 16.90
N PRO A 347 -9.40 -15.99 17.89
CA PRO A 347 -9.02 -17.38 17.64
C PRO A 347 -10.16 -18.24 17.08
N MET A 348 -11.40 -17.75 17.14
CA MET A 348 -12.60 -18.37 16.59
C MET A 348 -13.66 -17.32 16.28
N GLY A 349 -14.67 -17.71 15.52
CA GLY A 349 -15.82 -16.89 15.21
C GLY A 349 -16.74 -16.77 16.42
N ASN A 350 -16.74 -15.62 17.07
CA ASN A 350 -17.48 -15.45 18.32
C ASN A 350 -18.87 -14.86 18.12
N ALA A 351 -19.27 -14.44 16.93
CA ALA A 351 -20.57 -13.81 16.65
C ALA A 351 -21.45 -14.73 15.81
N PRO A 352 -22.78 -14.76 16.01
CA PRO A 352 -23.66 -15.45 15.08
C PRO A 352 -23.64 -14.74 13.73
N VAL A 353 -23.48 -15.50 12.65
CA VAL A 353 -23.44 -15.00 11.26
C VAL A 353 -24.61 -15.62 10.50
N LEU A 354 -25.31 -14.81 9.70
CA LEU A 354 -26.41 -15.26 8.86
C LEU A 354 -26.11 -14.83 7.42
N ASN A 355 -25.91 -15.81 6.54
CA ASN A 355 -25.57 -15.63 5.13
C ASN A 355 -24.51 -14.53 4.90
N GLY A 356 -23.39 -14.61 5.61
CA GLY A 356 -22.33 -13.60 5.59
C GLY A 356 -20.94 -14.21 5.73
N THR A 357 -19.92 -13.35 5.76
CA THR A 357 -18.53 -13.78 5.87
C THR A 357 -18.24 -14.34 7.26
N LEU A 358 -17.95 -15.63 7.33
CA LEU A 358 -17.54 -16.35 8.54
C LEU A 358 -16.05 -16.13 8.82
N GLY A 359 -15.23 -15.96 7.79
CA GLY A 359 -13.79 -15.72 7.89
C GLY A 359 -13.09 -15.91 6.55
N TRP A 360 -11.77 -16.00 6.60
CA TRP A 360 -10.91 -16.13 5.42
C TRP A 360 -9.86 -17.21 5.64
N ILE A 361 -9.52 -17.93 4.57
CA ILE A 361 -8.41 -18.89 4.54
C ILE A 361 -7.30 -18.26 3.71
N LYS A 362 -6.13 -18.02 4.32
CA LYS A 362 -4.93 -17.58 3.60
C LYS A 362 -4.47 -18.66 2.65
N THR A 363 -4.33 -18.31 1.38
CA THR A 363 -4.04 -19.28 0.32
C THR A 363 -2.64 -19.16 -0.24
N ARG A 364 -1.84 -18.16 0.16
CA ARG A 364 -0.46 -17.95 -0.35
C ARG A 364 0.40 -19.22 -0.31
N LEU A 365 0.33 -19.99 0.77
CA LEU A 365 1.10 -21.24 0.97
C LEU A 365 0.33 -22.51 0.54
N LEU A 366 -0.90 -22.37 0.05
CA LEU A 366 -1.71 -23.49 -0.41
C LEU A 366 -1.49 -23.69 -1.93
N PRO A 367 -1.10 -24.88 -2.41
CA PRO A 367 -1.09 -25.18 -3.84
C PRO A 367 -2.51 -25.19 -4.40
N ALA A 368 -2.77 -24.93 -5.70
CA ALA A 368 -4.13 -25.17 -6.17
C ALA A 368 -4.44 -26.65 -6.32
N ARG A 369 -5.41 -27.04 -5.50
CA ARG A 369 -5.97 -28.38 -5.37
C ARG A 369 -7.42 -28.25 -4.93
N SER A 370 -8.08 -29.39 -4.81
CA SER A 370 -9.39 -29.48 -4.17
C SER A 370 -9.23 -29.41 -2.66
N TYR A 371 -9.98 -28.50 -2.04
CA TYR A 371 -10.05 -28.30 -0.60
C TYR A 371 -11.47 -28.50 -0.11
N GLU A 372 -11.57 -29.06 1.08
CA GLU A 372 -12.80 -29.12 1.86
C GLU A 372 -12.68 -28.11 3.01
N VAL A 373 -13.71 -27.28 3.17
CA VAL A 373 -13.83 -26.35 4.30
C VAL A 373 -14.94 -26.85 5.20
N ARG A 374 -14.66 -26.91 6.50
CA ARG A 374 -15.64 -27.23 7.53
C ARG A 374 -15.86 -26.04 8.43
N VAL A 375 -17.12 -25.81 8.75
CA VAL A 375 -17.53 -24.94 9.83
C VAL A 375 -18.23 -25.77 10.88
N CYS A 376 -17.83 -25.64 12.14
CA CYS A 376 -18.47 -26.31 13.26
C CYS A 376 -19.00 -25.26 14.24
N VAL A 377 -20.30 -25.29 14.49
CA VAL A 377 -20.97 -24.35 15.40
C VAL A 377 -20.95 -24.92 16.80
N ARG A 378 -20.23 -24.26 17.71
CA ARG A 378 -20.09 -24.68 19.10
C ARG A 378 -21.30 -24.28 19.91
N THR A 379 -21.69 -25.17 20.81
CA THR A 379 -22.73 -24.90 21.80
C THR A 379 -22.11 -24.44 23.12
N SER A 380 -22.81 -23.57 23.85
CA SER A 380 -22.53 -23.27 25.26
C SER A 380 -23.02 -24.37 26.21
N LYS A 381 -23.80 -25.34 25.72
CA LYS A 381 -24.34 -26.45 26.50
C LYS A 381 -23.31 -27.60 26.62
N PRO A 382 -22.98 -28.08 27.82
CA PRO A 382 -22.06 -29.21 27.98
C PRO A 382 -22.58 -30.48 27.28
N GLY A 383 -21.69 -31.26 26.67
CA GLY A 383 -21.98 -32.60 26.15
C GLY A 383 -22.81 -32.67 24.86
N THR A 384 -23.11 -31.54 24.21
CA THR A 384 -23.79 -31.53 22.90
C THR A 384 -22.75 -31.46 21.78
N ALA A 385 -22.82 -32.36 20.80
CA ALA A 385 -21.92 -32.34 19.65
C ALA A 385 -22.20 -31.09 18.78
N PRO A 386 -21.17 -30.38 18.30
CA PRO A 386 -21.36 -29.21 17.44
C PRO A 386 -21.91 -29.66 16.08
N PRO A 387 -22.98 -29.05 15.55
CA PRO A 387 -23.34 -29.27 14.15
C PRO A 387 -22.24 -28.68 13.27
N CYS A 388 -21.73 -29.51 12.36
CA CYS A 388 -20.74 -29.13 11.37
C CYS A 388 -21.35 -29.19 9.97
N CYS A 389 -20.90 -28.30 9.10
CA CYS A 389 -21.24 -28.28 7.70
C CYS A 389 -19.96 -28.12 6.88
N CYS A 390 -19.90 -28.78 5.72
CA CYS A 390 -18.74 -28.76 4.86
C CYS A 390 -19.11 -28.36 3.45
N ILE A 391 -18.12 -27.79 2.76
CA ILE A 391 -18.22 -27.44 1.35
C ILE A 391 -16.88 -27.75 0.67
N ILE A 392 -16.95 -28.19 -0.58
CA ILE A 392 -15.78 -28.53 -1.37
C ILE A 392 -15.63 -27.51 -2.50
N PHE A 393 -14.41 -27.10 -2.74
CA PHE A 393 -14.04 -26.24 -3.85
C PHE A 393 -12.67 -26.62 -4.40
N ASN A 394 -12.41 -26.23 -5.64
CA ASN A 394 -11.09 -26.25 -6.24
C ASN A 394 -10.53 -24.84 -6.14
N LEU A 395 -9.39 -24.71 -5.46
CA LEU A 395 -8.68 -23.44 -5.41
C LEU A 395 -8.19 -23.11 -6.82
N PHE A 396 -8.42 -21.89 -7.27
CA PHE A 396 -7.77 -21.33 -8.45
C PHE A 396 -6.83 -20.24 -7.96
N LYS A 397 -5.56 -20.42 -8.27
CA LYS A 397 -4.47 -19.60 -7.79
C LYS A 397 -4.24 -18.46 -8.80
N ARG A 398 -4.02 -17.26 -8.26
CA ARG A 398 -3.83 -16.02 -9.01
C ARG A 398 -2.61 -15.33 -8.41
N PHE A 399 -1.46 -15.60 -9.01
CA PHE A 399 -0.20 -14.96 -8.67
C PHE A 399 0.13 -13.89 -9.69
N VAL A 400 -0.49 -12.73 -9.53
CA VAL A 400 -0.35 -11.58 -10.43
C VAL A 400 -0.08 -10.35 -9.60
N TRP A 401 1.18 -9.92 -9.56
CA TRP A 401 1.60 -8.68 -8.91
C TRP A 401 2.99 -8.23 -9.39
N ILE A 402 3.25 -6.95 -9.23
CA ILE A 402 4.57 -6.30 -9.27
C ILE A 402 4.93 -6.01 -7.82
N ASN A 403 6.10 -6.42 -7.36
CA ASN A 403 6.56 -6.08 -6.01
C ASN A 403 7.85 -5.27 -5.99
N ARG A 404 8.58 -5.24 -7.11
CA ARG A 404 9.91 -4.63 -7.17
C ARG A 404 10.18 -4.10 -8.57
N VAL A 405 10.88 -2.97 -8.63
CA VAL A 405 11.36 -2.36 -9.89
C VAL A 405 12.81 -1.94 -9.67
N GLY A 406 13.75 -2.58 -10.38
CA GLY A 406 15.17 -2.50 -10.04
C GLY A 406 15.41 -3.04 -8.62
N ALA A 407 16.18 -2.34 -7.78
CA ALA A 407 16.32 -2.67 -6.37
C ALA A 407 15.22 -2.08 -5.46
N ALA A 408 14.32 -1.23 -5.99
CA ALA A 408 13.26 -0.60 -5.19
C ALA A 408 12.09 -1.58 -4.96
N TRP A 409 11.61 -1.67 -3.72
CA TRP A 409 10.65 -2.70 -3.28
C TRP A 409 9.42 -2.09 -2.61
N VAL A 410 8.23 -2.63 -2.89
CA VAL A 410 6.96 -2.18 -2.28
C VAL A 410 6.69 -2.81 -0.90
N GLY A 411 7.41 -3.88 -0.55
CA GLY A 411 7.17 -4.67 0.66
C GLY A 411 6.07 -5.72 0.48
N ASP A 412 6.14 -6.82 1.25
CA ASP A 412 5.19 -7.95 1.14
C ASP A 412 3.71 -7.59 1.38
N SER A 413 3.45 -6.48 2.08
CA SER A 413 2.10 -5.98 2.38
C SER A 413 1.60 -4.93 1.39
N GLY A 414 2.48 -4.39 0.54
CA GLY A 414 2.16 -3.35 -0.44
C GLY A 414 1.80 -3.88 -1.82
N VAL A 415 2.04 -5.17 -2.12
CA VAL A 415 1.83 -5.79 -3.44
C VAL A 415 0.38 -5.80 -3.95
N PHE A 416 -0.59 -5.44 -3.11
CA PHE A 416 -2.01 -5.31 -3.47
C PHE A 416 -2.56 -3.91 -3.22
N ASP A 417 -1.68 -2.95 -2.92
CA ASP A 417 -1.99 -1.53 -2.77
C ASP A 417 -1.22 -0.78 -3.86
N SER A 418 -1.94 -0.37 -4.90
CA SER A 418 -1.41 0.38 -6.04
C SER A 418 -0.67 1.66 -5.64
N ASN A 419 -1.02 2.23 -4.48
CA ASN A 419 -0.43 3.45 -3.93
C ASN A 419 0.75 3.19 -2.99
N ALA A 420 1.08 1.93 -2.71
CA ALA A 420 2.21 1.61 -1.87
C ALA A 420 3.50 2.05 -2.58
N PRO A 421 4.38 2.83 -1.91
CA PRO A 421 5.56 3.38 -2.56
C PRO A 421 6.62 2.32 -2.80
N LEU A 422 7.30 2.38 -3.94
CA LEU A 422 8.56 1.67 -4.15
C LEU A 422 9.67 2.32 -3.33
N VAL A 423 10.17 1.63 -2.32
CA VAL A 423 11.17 2.16 -1.38
C VAL A 423 12.52 1.45 -1.47
N TYR A 424 13.57 2.16 -1.09
CA TYR A 424 14.90 1.61 -0.87
C TYR A 424 15.57 2.30 0.33
N PRO A 425 16.36 1.59 1.17
CA PRO A 425 16.48 0.14 1.25
C PRO A 425 15.13 -0.55 1.60
N PRO A 426 15.02 -1.88 1.51
CA PRO A 426 13.78 -2.63 1.74
C PRO A 426 13.05 -2.27 3.05
N VAL A 427 11.71 -2.36 3.02
CA VAL A 427 10.79 -2.03 4.12
C VAL A 427 11.24 -2.67 5.43
N GLY A 428 11.30 -1.86 6.50
CA GLY A 428 11.78 -2.27 7.83
C GLY A 428 13.16 -1.71 8.19
N SER A 429 13.88 -1.13 7.22
CA SER A 429 15.03 -0.28 7.50
C SER A 429 14.57 1.10 8.00
N PRO A 430 15.19 1.69 9.05
CA PRO A 430 14.91 3.06 9.46
C PRO A 430 15.29 4.10 8.38
N ALA A 431 15.99 3.68 7.33
CA ALA A 431 16.38 4.52 6.20
C ALA A 431 15.52 4.30 4.94
N SER A 432 14.45 3.49 4.97
CA SER A 432 13.59 3.26 3.79
C SER A 432 12.88 4.55 3.36
N HIS A 433 13.02 4.91 2.09
CA HIS A 433 12.34 6.05 1.47
C HIS A 433 11.98 5.73 0.02
N MET A 434 10.99 6.43 -0.54
CA MET A 434 10.59 6.28 -1.94
C MET A 434 11.74 6.68 -2.86
N VAL A 435 12.15 5.87 -3.83
CA VAL A 435 13.31 6.18 -4.69
C VAL A 435 12.92 6.32 -6.16
N PRO A 436 13.63 7.16 -6.93
CA PRO A 436 13.57 7.10 -8.38
C PRO A 436 14.35 5.89 -8.91
N VAL A 437 13.92 5.38 -10.06
CA VAL A 437 14.48 4.21 -10.74
C VAL A 437 14.88 4.62 -12.16
N GLY A 438 15.94 4.04 -12.71
CA GLY A 438 16.40 4.40 -14.05
C GLY A 438 17.33 3.38 -14.69
N CYS A 439 17.78 3.68 -15.91
CA CYS A 439 18.71 2.88 -16.70
C CYS A 439 18.13 1.52 -17.15
N CYS A 440 18.90 0.44 -17.00
CA CYS A 440 18.49 -0.93 -17.29
C CYS A 440 17.79 -1.50 -16.05
N VAL A 441 16.47 -1.64 -16.14
CA VAL A 441 15.61 -1.95 -15.00
C VAL A 441 14.92 -3.29 -15.24
N ASN A 442 14.90 -4.15 -14.22
CA ASN A 442 14.02 -5.32 -14.22
C ASN A 442 12.77 -5.02 -13.40
N VAL A 443 11.61 -5.50 -13.87
CA VAL A 443 10.40 -5.54 -13.06
C VAL A 443 10.31 -6.93 -12.47
N HIS A 444 10.14 -7.03 -11.15
CA HIS A 444 9.98 -8.31 -10.46
C HIS A 444 8.58 -8.43 -9.87
N GLY A 445 8.14 -9.68 -9.75
CA GLY A 445 6.84 -10.03 -9.21
C GLY A 445 6.46 -11.46 -9.57
N ALA A 446 5.16 -11.69 -9.71
CA ALA A 446 4.63 -12.98 -10.15
C ALA A 446 3.63 -12.78 -11.30
N ALA A 447 3.70 -13.70 -12.27
CA ALA A 447 2.79 -13.73 -13.41
C ALA A 447 2.40 -15.18 -13.70
N TRP A 448 1.46 -15.68 -12.90
CA TRP A 448 0.99 -17.05 -12.98
C TRP A 448 -0.48 -17.11 -12.57
N VAL A 449 -1.28 -17.85 -13.33
CA VAL A 449 -2.68 -18.15 -13.02
C VAL A 449 -2.98 -19.59 -13.40
N GLY A 450 -3.77 -20.28 -12.59
CA GLY A 450 -4.12 -21.67 -12.88
C GLY A 450 -4.75 -22.40 -11.71
N GLU A 451 -4.97 -23.71 -11.88
CA GLU A 451 -5.30 -24.59 -10.75
C GLU A 451 -6.70 -25.22 -10.88
N CYS A 452 -7.50 -24.87 -11.89
CA CYS A 452 -8.85 -25.42 -12.09
C CYS A 452 -9.31 -25.42 -13.57
N ASN A 453 -10.18 -26.35 -13.97
CA ASN A 453 -10.90 -26.36 -15.26
C ASN A 453 -10.01 -26.17 -16.52
N ASP A 454 -8.76 -26.67 -16.51
CA ASP A 454 -7.75 -26.43 -17.56
C ASP A 454 -7.49 -24.94 -17.87
N ARG A 455 -7.90 -24.04 -16.97
CA ARG A 455 -7.55 -22.63 -17.00
C ARG A 455 -6.13 -22.48 -16.53
N ARG A 456 -5.30 -21.89 -17.38
CA ARG A 456 -3.87 -21.65 -17.15
C ARG A 456 -3.51 -20.29 -17.74
N ILE A 457 -2.34 -19.76 -17.40
CA ILE A 457 -1.80 -18.58 -18.07
C ILE A 457 -1.69 -18.80 -19.58
N ARG A 458 -2.14 -17.86 -20.39
CA ARG A 458 -1.97 -17.84 -21.85
C ARG A 458 -0.82 -16.92 -22.23
N CYS A 459 -0.85 -15.68 -21.77
CA CYS A 459 0.18 -14.69 -21.99
C CYS A 459 0.29 -13.76 -20.78
N PHE A 460 1.42 -13.09 -20.63
CA PHE A 460 1.50 -11.88 -19.83
C PHE A 460 2.30 -10.79 -20.54
N SER A 461 2.05 -9.54 -20.19
CA SER A 461 2.75 -8.38 -20.71
C SER A 461 2.87 -7.27 -19.69
N LEU A 462 3.93 -6.48 -19.82
CA LEU A 462 4.14 -5.27 -19.04
C LEU A 462 3.79 -4.05 -19.89
N HIS A 463 3.10 -3.10 -19.27
CA HIS A 463 2.67 -1.86 -19.87
C HIS A 463 3.02 -0.69 -18.95
N TYR A 464 3.00 0.53 -19.49
CA TYR A 464 3.20 1.76 -18.74
C TYR A 464 2.13 2.80 -19.11
N ALA A 465 1.86 3.72 -18.20
CA ALA A 465 1.11 4.93 -18.46
C ALA A 465 1.75 6.11 -17.72
N PRO A 466 1.71 7.33 -18.29
CA PRO A 466 2.18 8.54 -17.60
C PRO A 466 1.28 8.89 -16.42
N GLY A 467 1.89 9.36 -15.34
CA GLY A 467 1.26 9.69 -14.07
C GLY A 467 0.99 8.48 -13.17
N PHE A 468 0.58 8.79 -11.93
CA PHE A 468 0.08 7.82 -10.97
C PHE A 468 -1.42 7.63 -11.18
N LEU A 469 -1.77 6.52 -11.83
CA LEU A 469 -3.14 6.17 -12.19
C LEU A 469 -3.76 5.22 -11.14
N PRO A 470 -5.09 5.17 -11.02
CA PRO A 470 -5.79 4.21 -10.16
C PRO A 470 -5.40 2.77 -10.51
N GLY A 471 -5.25 1.91 -9.51
CA GLY A 471 -4.96 0.49 -9.70
C GLY A 471 -6.20 -0.37 -9.85
N PRO A 472 -6.06 -1.69 -10.10
CA PRO A 472 -7.19 -2.57 -10.45
C PRO A 472 -8.31 -2.68 -9.41
N THR A 473 -8.04 -2.30 -8.16
CA THR A 473 -8.99 -2.30 -7.04
C THR A 473 -9.58 -0.90 -6.76
N ASP A 474 -9.13 0.12 -7.48
CA ASP A 474 -9.54 1.51 -7.32
C ASP A 474 -10.56 1.93 -8.39
N ALA A 475 -11.45 2.86 -8.02
CA ALA A 475 -12.39 3.45 -8.97
C ALA A 475 -11.67 4.18 -10.10
N GLY A 476 -12.18 4.06 -11.33
CA GLY A 476 -11.59 4.69 -12.51
C GLY A 476 -10.41 3.96 -13.16
N PHE A 477 -10.06 2.75 -12.68
CA PHE A 477 -9.07 1.90 -13.36
C PHE A 477 -9.51 1.58 -14.80
N ASN A 478 -8.59 1.77 -15.75
CA ASN A 478 -8.83 1.47 -17.16
C ASN A 478 -7.56 0.91 -17.81
N PRO A 479 -7.47 -0.41 -18.10
CA PRO A 479 -6.27 -1.00 -18.70
C PRO A 479 -5.99 -0.48 -20.12
N ALA A 480 -6.98 0.08 -20.82
CA ALA A 480 -6.83 0.56 -22.20
C ALA A 480 -5.99 1.85 -22.33
N VAL A 481 -5.70 2.56 -21.24
CA VAL A 481 -4.84 3.76 -21.27
C VAL A 481 -3.34 3.43 -21.23
N TYR A 482 -3.00 2.17 -20.97
CA TYR A 482 -1.63 1.72 -20.82
C TYR A 482 -1.04 1.27 -22.17
N THR A 483 0.22 1.60 -22.39
CA THR A 483 0.98 1.28 -23.60
C THR A 483 1.98 0.16 -23.31
N PRO A 484 2.19 -0.83 -24.20
CA PRO A 484 3.20 -1.87 -23.98
C PRO A 484 4.58 -1.30 -23.68
N LEU A 485 5.28 -1.91 -22.72
CA LEU A 485 6.60 -1.46 -22.30
C LEU A 485 7.61 -1.64 -23.46
N PRO A 486 8.38 -0.60 -23.85
CA PRO A 486 9.27 -0.67 -25.00
C PRO A 486 10.30 -1.79 -24.88
N GLY A 487 10.49 -2.56 -25.96
CA GLY A 487 11.44 -3.67 -25.99
C GLY A 487 11.01 -4.93 -25.21
N GLN A 488 9.79 -4.95 -24.65
CA GLN A 488 9.25 -6.07 -23.88
C GLN A 488 8.00 -6.63 -24.60
N PRO A 489 8.17 -7.60 -25.53
CA PRO A 489 7.02 -8.24 -26.16
C PRO A 489 6.25 -9.11 -25.15
N PRO A 490 4.94 -9.38 -25.38
CA PRO A 490 4.19 -10.30 -24.55
C PRO A 490 4.82 -11.69 -24.51
N VAL A 491 4.86 -12.28 -23.32
CA VAL A 491 5.38 -13.64 -23.08
C VAL A 491 4.21 -14.62 -23.13
N CYS A 492 4.14 -15.40 -24.20
CA CYS A 492 3.01 -16.27 -24.49
C CYS A 492 3.37 -17.76 -24.46
N TYR A 493 2.48 -18.56 -23.87
CA TYR A 493 2.55 -20.02 -23.76
C TYR A 493 1.68 -20.68 -24.84
N THR A 494 2.01 -20.45 -26.10
CA THR A 494 1.23 -20.92 -27.26
C THR A 494 1.89 -22.12 -27.97
N PRO A 495 1.11 -22.97 -28.67
CA PRO A 495 1.62 -24.06 -29.49
C PRO A 495 2.66 -23.64 -30.54
N PRO A 496 3.54 -24.55 -31.02
CA PRO A 496 3.60 -25.99 -30.70
C PRO A 496 4.36 -26.35 -29.41
N ASP A 497 5.20 -25.45 -28.90
CA ASP A 497 6.15 -25.73 -27.81
C ASP A 497 5.58 -25.42 -26.41
N GLU A 498 4.25 -25.34 -26.30
CA GLU A 498 3.55 -25.02 -25.06
C GLU A 498 3.95 -25.93 -23.87
N PRO A 499 4.08 -27.26 -24.02
CA PRO A 499 4.47 -28.12 -22.90
C PRO A 499 5.87 -27.79 -22.34
N GLU A 500 6.82 -27.46 -23.21
CA GLU A 500 8.19 -27.09 -22.82
C GLU A 500 8.21 -25.71 -22.14
N LYS A 501 7.47 -24.75 -22.70
CA LYS A 501 7.33 -23.41 -22.12
C LYS A 501 6.64 -23.44 -20.76
N ARG A 502 5.72 -24.37 -20.52
CA ARG A 502 5.04 -24.53 -19.22
C ARG A 502 5.79 -25.42 -18.23
N ALA A 503 7.02 -25.84 -18.54
CA ALA A 503 7.83 -26.59 -17.59
C ALA A 503 8.10 -25.77 -16.32
N GLN A 504 8.25 -26.46 -15.19
CA GLN A 504 8.45 -25.87 -13.86
C GLN A 504 9.52 -24.76 -13.80
N PRO A 505 10.68 -24.83 -14.51
CA PRO A 505 11.67 -23.75 -14.49
C PRO A 505 11.16 -22.40 -15.04
N ASN A 506 10.07 -22.41 -15.80
CA ASN A 506 9.48 -21.24 -16.45
C ASN A 506 8.23 -20.71 -15.72
N GLU A 507 7.92 -21.23 -14.54
CA GLU A 507 6.80 -20.78 -13.72
C GLU A 507 7.19 -19.54 -12.91
N LEU A 508 6.55 -18.40 -13.19
CA LEU A 508 6.78 -17.13 -12.48
C LEU A 508 5.88 -17.03 -11.24
N THR A 509 5.99 -18.01 -10.34
CA THR A 509 5.16 -18.11 -9.12
C THR A 509 5.83 -17.51 -7.88
N ALA A 510 7.13 -17.23 -7.93
CA ALA A 510 7.88 -16.70 -6.80
C ALA A 510 7.70 -15.18 -6.68
N ASN A 511 7.74 -14.64 -5.45
CA ASN A 511 7.60 -13.21 -5.20
C ASN A 511 8.64 -12.35 -5.95
N ASP A 512 9.84 -12.87 -6.25
CA ASP A 512 10.94 -12.12 -6.87
C ASP A 512 11.28 -12.68 -8.26
N SER A 513 10.28 -13.15 -9.01
CA SER A 513 10.50 -13.61 -10.39
C SER A 513 10.67 -12.39 -11.31
N ILE A 514 11.57 -12.47 -12.29
CA ILE A 514 11.80 -11.36 -13.23
C ILE A 514 10.72 -11.39 -14.33
N LEU A 515 9.85 -10.38 -14.33
CA LEU A 515 8.75 -10.21 -15.29
C LEU A 515 9.21 -9.59 -16.62
N THR A 516 10.31 -8.82 -16.59
CA THR A 516 10.99 -8.35 -17.80
C THR A 516 11.85 -9.48 -18.37
N THR A 517 11.19 -10.40 -19.07
CA THR A 517 11.78 -11.64 -19.57
C THR A 517 11.32 -11.93 -20.99
N GLN A 518 12.07 -12.78 -21.68
CA GLN A 518 11.76 -13.22 -23.04
C GLN A 518 12.09 -14.71 -23.21
N TRP A 519 11.31 -15.37 -24.07
CA TRP A 519 11.57 -16.74 -24.46
C TRP A 519 12.88 -16.85 -25.24
N GLN A 520 13.81 -17.67 -24.74
CA GLN A 520 15.00 -18.06 -25.48
C GLN A 520 15.18 -19.57 -25.45
N GLN A 521 15.67 -20.12 -26.56
CA GLN A 521 16.04 -21.52 -26.63
C GLN A 521 17.48 -21.68 -26.16
N VAL A 522 17.69 -22.40 -25.07
CA VAL A 522 19.00 -22.63 -24.45
C VAL A 522 19.43 -24.08 -24.72
N THR A 523 20.70 -24.27 -25.05
CA THR A 523 21.30 -25.61 -25.16
C THR A 523 21.87 -26.02 -23.80
N ILE A 524 21.34 -27.10 -23.24
CA ILE A 524 21.82 -27.69 -21.98
C ILE A 524 22.67 -28.91 -22.32
N ASP A 525 23.88 -28.95 -21.77
CA ASP A 525 24.78 -30.10 -21.88
C ASP A 525 24.49 -31.12 -20.77
N LEU A 526 23.83 -32.21 -21.16
CA LEU A 526 23.48 -33.32 -20.26
C LEU A 526 24.64 -34.31 -20.10
N SER A 527 25.77 -34.13 -20.78
CA SER A 527 26.90 -35.07 -20.76
C SER A 527 27.44 -35.31 -19.35
N SER A 528 27.43 -34.28 -18.50
CA SER A 528 27.84 -34.38 -17.10
C SER A 528 26.96 -35.32 -16.28
N TRP A 529 25.67 -35.42 -16.59
CA TRP A 529 24.73 -36.30 -15.89
C TRP A 529 24.95 -37.78 -16.21
N PHE A 530 25.64 -38.07 -17.32
CA PHE A 530 25.96 -39.43 -17.78
C PHE A 530 27.45 -39.76 -17.69
N ASN A 531 28.27 -38.93 -17.04
CA ASN A 531 29.75 -39.05 -17.02
C ASN A 531 30.38 -39.17 -18.42
N LEU A 532 29.82 -38.43 -19.39
CA LEU A 532 30.34 -38.34 -20.76
C LEU A 532 31.19 -37.06 -20.93
N PRO A 533 32.08 -37.01 -21.93
CA PRO A 533 32.79 -35.78 -22.29
C PRO A 533 31.81 -34.62 -22.55
N PRO A 534 32.16 -33.35 -22.24
CA PRO A 534 31.30 -32.21 -22.54
C PRO A 534 30.84 -32.17 -23.99
N HIS A 535 29.62 -31.69 -24.23
CA HIS A 535 28.97 -31.59 -25.55
C HIS A 535 28.66 -32.93 -26.25
N THR A 536 28.62 -34.04 -25.52
CA THR A 536 28.22 -35.35 -26.06
C THR A 536 26.70 -35.48 -26.18
N ILE A 537 25.95 -34.92 -25.23
CA ILE A 537 24.48 -34.91 -25.22
C ILE A 537 24.00 -33.49 -25.00
N GLU A 538 23.57 -32.85 -26.07
CA GLU A 538 22.99 -31.51 -26.04
C GLU A 538 21.47 -31.60 -26.22
N HIS A 539 20.73 -30.98 -25.30
CA HIS A 539 19.28 -30.85 -25.37
C HIS A 539 18.91 -29.37 -25.45
N LYS A 540 17.96 -29.02 -26.31
CA LYS A 540 17.48 -27.65 -26.43
C LYS A 540 16.17 -27.52 -25.67
N GLU A 541 16.10 -26.54 -24.77
CA GLU A 541 14.91 -26.24 -23.99
C GLU A 541 14.54 -24.76 -24.10
N TRP A 542 13.26 -24.46 -23.94
CA TRP A 542 12.78 -23.08 -23.79
C TRP A 542 12.95 -22.62 -22.34
N HIS A 543 13.66 -21.50 -22.16
CA HIS A 543 13.85 -20.87 -20.87
C HIS A 543 13.41 -19.41 -20.94
N LEU A 544 12.77 -18.92 -19.86
CA LEU A 544 12.59 -17.50 -19.64
C LEU A 544 13.93 -16.87 -19.26
N GLN A 545 14.46 -16.02 -20.13
CA GLN A 545 15.71 -15.30 -19.89
C GLN A 545 15.41 -13.87 -19.45
N PRO A 546 15.99 -13.39 -18.32
CA PRO A 546 15.88 -12.00 -17.91
C PRO A 546 16.35 -11.05 -19.01
N ASN A 547 15.61 -9.98 -19.22
CA ASN A 547 15.94 -8.93 -20.18
C ASN A 547 15.46 -7.59 -19.63
N CYS A 548 16.38 -6.79 -19.08
CA CYS A 548 15.98 -5.49 -18.55
C CYS A 548 15.38 -4.60 -19.64
N PHE A 549 14.44 -3.74 -19.25
CA PHE A 549 14.01 -2.64 -20.11
C PHE A 549 14.89 -1.42 -19.81
N HIS A 550 15.32 -0.71 -20.85
CA HIS A 550 15.96 0.58 -20.67
C HIS A 550 14.88 1.65 -20.50
N SER A 551 14.81 2.29 -19.34
CA SER A 551 13.80 3.31 -19.03
C SER A 551 13.91 4.55 -19.94
N SER A 552 15.08 4.81 -20.53
CA SER A 552 15.28 5.88 -21.51
C SER A 552 14.55 5.65 -22.84
N LEU A 553 13.98 4.45 -23.05
CA LEU A 553 13.11 4.16 -24.19
C LEU A 553 11.67 4.64 -23.98
N LEU A 554 11.32 5.12 -22.78
CA LEU A 554 10.02 5.74 -22.54
C LEU A 554 9.89 7.04 -23.38
N PRO A 555 8.70 7.39 -23.88
CA PRO A 555 8.54 8.55 -24.74
C PRO A 555 8.93 9.83 -24.02
N ALA A 556 9.83 10.59 -24.63
CA ALA A 556 10.18 11.92 -24.16
C ALA A 556 9.02 12.90 -24.42
N CYS A 557 8.76 13.79 -23.45
CA CYS A 557 7.89 14.95 -23.61
C CYS A 557 6.42 14.62 -23.86
N LEU A 558 5.89 13.59 -23.19
CA LEU A 558 4.44 13.32 -23.17
C LEU A 558 3.68 14.55 -22.66
N ASP A 559 4.23 15.23 -21.66
CA ASP A 559 3.78 16.50 -21.12
C ASP A 559 4.96 17.23 -20.42
N ALA A 560 4.66 18.35 -19.75
CA ALA A 560 5.65 19.16 -19.03
C ALA A 560 6.29 18.46 -17.81
N THR A 561 5.70 17.36 -17.33
CA THR A 561 6.20 16.55 -16.20
C THR A 561 6.92 15.27 -16.64
N HIS A 562 6.95 14.98 -17.96
CA HIS A 562 7.56 13.80 -18.55
C HIS A 562 8.74 14.12 -19.50
N THR A 563 9.52 15.14 -19.19
CA THR A 563 10.69 15.56 -19.99
C THR A 563 11.76 14.46 -20.00
N CYS A 564 12.33 14.14 -21.18
CA CYS A 564 13.30 13.04 -21.34
C CYS A 564 12.79 11.65 -20.93
N GLY A 565 11.47 11.46 -20.84
CA GLY A 565 10.91 10.19 -20.37
C GLY A 565 11.08 10.01 -18.86
N SER A 566 11.60 11.01 -18.13
CA SER A 566 11.65 11.06 -16.67
C SER A 566 10.34 11.61 -16.14
N GLY A 567 9.83 11.09 -15.03
CA GLY A 567 8.55 11.51 -14.47
C GLY A 567 7.90 10.44 -13.60
N GLN A 568 6.65 10.66 -13.24
CA GLN A 568 5.81 9.70 -12.53
C GLN A 568 5.15 8.77 -13.53
N TYR A 569 5.29 7.46 -13.37
CA TYR A 569 4.61 6.48 -14.22
C TYR A 569 3.89 5.44 -13.39
N THR A 570 2.92 4.78 -14.02
CA THR A 570 2.30 3.57 -13.50
C THR A 570 2.68 2.41 -14.41
N LEU A 571 3.31 1.38 -13.86
CA LEU A 571 3.50 0.10 -14.54
C LEU A 571 2.26 -0.76 -14.34
N LEU A 572 1.85 -1.47 -15.38
CA LEU A 572 0.74 -2.44 -15.37
C LEU A 572 1.28 -3.80 -15.80
N LEU A 573 1.00 -4.82 -14.99
CA LEU A 573 1.10 -6.21 -15.37
C LEU A 573 -0.28 -6.68 -15.85
N ASP A 574 -0.36 -7.14 -17.10
CA ASP A 574 -1.55 -7.79 -17.68
C ASP A 574 -1.27 -9.28 -17.87
N VAL A 575 -2.06 -10.14 -17.24
CA VAL A 575 -2.00 -11.59 -17.38
C VAL A 575 -3.31 -12.11 -17.96
N GLU A 576 -3.24 -12.72 -19.14
CA GLU A 576 -4.37 -13.35 -19.82
C GLU A 576 -4.39 -14.86 -19.52
N ASP A 577 -5.56 -15.44 -19.21
CA ASP A 577 -5.74 -16.89 -19.09
C ASP A 577 -6.17 -17.57 -20.41
N THR A 578 -6.18 -18.91 -20.44
CA THR A 578 -6.53 -19.70 -21.63
C THR A 578 -7.98 -19.55 -22.11
N ILE A 579 -8.86 -18.91 -21.33
CA ILE A 579 -10.25 -18.63 -21.73
C ILE A 579 -10.50 -17.13 -21.98
N GLY A 580 -9.46 -16.30 -21.94
CA GLY A 580 -9.48 -14.88 -22.28
C GLY A 580 -9.84 -13.94 -21.11
N ASN A 581 -9.78 -14.39 -19.85
CA ASN A 581 -9.88 -13.47 -18.72
C ASN A 581 -8.54 -12.77 -18.49
N HIS A 582 -8.62 -11.52 -18.06
CA HIS A 582 -7.46 -10.71 -17.74
C HIS A 582 -7.35 -10.45 -16.24
N TYR A 583 -6.12 -10.48 -15.75
CA TYR A 583 -5.74 -10.23 -14.38
C TYR A 583 -4.70 -9.13 -14.36
N TYR A 584 -4.94 -8.12 -13.54
CA TYR A 584 -4.12 -6.93 -13.51
C TYR A 584 -3.47 -6.73 -12.14
N ASP A 585 -2.30 -6.12 -12.18
CA ASP A 585 -1.69 -5.44 -11.05
C ASP A 585 -0.94 -4.19 -11.51
N THR A 586 -0.82 -3.19 -10.64
CA THR A 586 -0.17 -1.91 -10.99
C THR A 586 0.75 -1.44 -9.89
N GLN A 587 1.84 -0.80 -10.29
CA GLN A 587 2.78 -0.16 -9.37
C GLN A 587 3.18 1.23 -9.84
N HIS A 588 3.06 2.22 -8.95
CA HIS A 588 3.57 3.58 -9.16
C HIS A 588 5.11 3.59 -9.07
N VAL A 589 5.76 4.25 -10.03
CA VAL A 589 7.22 4.35 -10.12
C VAL A 589 7.64 5.75 -10.57
N TRP A 590 8.71 6.27 -9.99
CA TRP A 590 9.39 7.46 -10.49
C TRP A 590 10.51 7.00 -11.41
N PHE A 591 10.47 7.39 -12.69
CA PHE A 591 11.59 7.20 -13.59
C PHE A 591 12.46 8.43 -13.64
N ASP A 592 13.76 8.23 -13.43
CA ASP A 592 14.77 9.21 -13.81
C ASP A 592 15.54 8.71 -15.03
N ASN A 593 15.63 9.59 -16.02
CA ASN A 593 16.29 9.37 -17.31
C ASN A 593 17.07 10.62 -17.74
N LYS A 594 17.17 11.63 -16.87
CA LYS A 594 17.89 12.86 -17.19
C LYS A 594 19.38 12.61 -17.01
N GLU A 595 20.19 13.24 -17.86
CA GLU A 595 21.63 13.06 -17.76
C GLU A 595 22.22 13.97 -16.69
N LEU A 596 23.18 13.42 -15.94
CA LEU A 596 23.98 14.21 -15.03
C LEU A 596 24.92 15.15 -15.79
N HIS A 597 24.86 16.44 -15.48
CA HIS A 597 25.69 17.49 -16.06
C HIS A 597 26.91 17.77 -15.19
N LEU A 598 28.09 17.43 -15.72
CA LEU A 598 29.35 17.53 -14.98
C LEU A 598 30.45 18.14 -15.83
N GLU A 599 30.97 19.30 -15.41
CA GLU A 599 32.04 20.02 -16.10
C GLU A 599 32.96 20.73 -15.11
N LEU A 600 34.27 20.61 -15.30
CA LEU A 600 35.25 21.38 -14.55
C LEU A 600 35.70 22.59 -15.40
N ALA A 601 35.33 23.79 -14.99
CA ALA A 601 35.65 25.03 -15.72
C ALA A 601 37.02 25.62 -15.37
N GLY A 602 37.67 25.12 -14.31
CA GLY A 602 39.02 25.50 -13.89
C GLY A 602 39.07 26.24 -12.57
N LEU A 603 40.14 27.01 -12.35
CA LEU A 603 40.36 27.77 -11.13
C LEU A 603 40.11 29.26 -11.40
N LYS A 604 39.35 29.92 -10.51
CA LYS A 604 38.96 31.32 -10.74
C LYS A 604 40.19 32.23 -10.86
N GLY A 605 40.29 32.94 -11.99
CA GLY A 605 41.39 33.87 -12.26
C GLY A 605 42.67 33.21 -12.77
N LEU A 606 42.65 31.90 -13.06
CA LEU A 606 43.73 31.20 -13.74
C LEU A 606 43.33 30.92 -15.19
N GLU A 607 44.07 31.48 -16.14
CA GLU A 607 43.86 31.20 -17.57
C GLU A 607 44.39 29.80 -17.95
N SER A 608 43.91 29.27 -19.07
CA SER A 608 44.38 27.99 -19.61
C SER A 608 45.91 27.98 -19.75
N CYS A 609 46.53 26.87 -19.35
CA CYS A 609 47.97 26.63 -19.42
C CYS A 609 48.86 27.57 -18.57
N GLN A 610 48.30 28.43 -17.71
CA GLN A 610 49.11 29.22 -16.79
C GLN A 610 49.51 28.41 -15.54
N PRO A 611 50.77 28.51 -15.06
CA PRO A 611 51.16 27.93 -13.79
C PRO A 611 50.49 28.68 -12.63
N LEU A 612 50.03 27.92 -11.65
CA LEU A 612 49.52 28.46 -10.39
C LEU A 612 50.70 28.82 -9.48
N LEU A 613 50.81 30.11 -9.15
CA LEU A 613 51.85 30.65 -8.27
C LEU A 613 51.27 30.90 -6.87
N LEU A 614 51.78 30.21 -5.83
CA LEU A 614 51.23 30.33 -4.47
C LEU A 614 51.33 31.75 -3.90
N ARG A 615 52.39 32.51 -4.23
CA ARG A 615 52.55 33.90 -3.75
C ARG A 615 51.41 34.84 -4.13
N ARG A 616 50.65 34.53 -5.20
CA ARG A 616 49.47 35.32 -5.62
C ARG A 616 48.35 35.26 -4.58
N PHE A 617 48.28 34.20 -3.80
CA PHE A 617 47.19 33.94 -2.84
C PHE A 617 47.60 34.20 -1.41
N THR A 618 48.89 34.10 -1.08
CA THR A 618 49.35 34.36 0.28
C THR A 618 49.22 35.82 0.66
N GLY A 619 49.57 36.76 -0.22
CA GLY A 619 49.63 38.18 0.13
C GLY A 619 50.48 38.47 1.39
N ASN A 620 51.50 37.64 1.66
CA ASN A 620 52.30 37.59 2.89
C ASN A 620 51.55 37.14 4.17
N GLN A 621 50.38 36.52 4.04
CA GLN A 621 49.65 35.99 5.20
C GLN A 621 50.32 34.76 5.80
N PRO A 622 50.27 34.59 7.13
CA PRO A 622 50.86 33.44 7.82
C PRO A 622 50.08 32.16 7.56
N CYS A 623 50.69 31.00 7.85
CA CYS A 623 50.02 29.69 7.75
C CYS A 623 48.74 29.57 8.59
N ALA A 624 48.51 30.46 9.58
CA ALA A 624 47.28 30.48 10.36
C ALA A 624 46.07 31.03 9.58
N SER A 625 46.28 31.81 8.51
CA SER A 625 45.20 32.42 7.71
C SER A 625 44.93 31.61 6.43
N PRO A 626 43.67 31.34 6.06
CA PRO A 626 43.32 30.62 4.83
C PRO A 626 43.75 31.33 3.55
N TRP A 627 44.14 30.56 2.53
CA TRP A 627 44.46 31.07 1.19
C TRP A 627 43.40 30.59 0.18
N PRO A 628 42.19 31.16 0.16
CA PRO A 628 41.07 30.61 -0.60
C PRO A 628 41.22 30.84 -2.12
N LEU A 629 40.96 29.80 -2.91
CA LEU A 629 40.84 29.84 -4.35
C LEU A 629 39.55 29.11 -4.79
N PRO A 630 38.58 29.81 -5.42
CA PRO A 630 37.39 29.14 -5.92
C PRO A 630 37.70 28.18 -7.07
N VAL A 631 37.27 26.93 -6.93
CA VAL A 631 37.22 25.95 -8.01
C VAL A 631 35.89 26.11 -8.73
N MET A 632 35.94 26.33 -10.04
CA MET A 632 34.78 26.65 -10.87
C MET A 632 34.35 25.42 -11.68
N GLY A 633 33.04 25.22 -11.83
CA GLY A 633 32.49 24.17 -12.67
C GLY A 633 30.98 24.00 -12.52
N THR A 634 30.46 22.92 -13.09
CA THR A 634 29.06 22.52 -13.05
C THR A 634 28.98 21.12 -12.49
N ALA A 635 28.16 20.93 -11.47
CA ALA A 635 27.76 19.64 -10.92
C ALA A 635 26.26 19.73 -10.68
N TYR A 636 25.49 19.24 -11.65
CA TYR A 636 24.08 19.51 -11.74
C TYR A 636 23.36 18.28 -12.28
N ASP A 637 22.33 17.86 -11.57
CA ASP A 637 21.36 16.90 -12.05
C ASP A 637 20.01 17.62 -12.20
N GLU A 638 19.27 17.25 -13.22
CA GLU A 638 18.00 17.92 -13.49
C GLU A 638 16.90 17.33 -12.61
N TYR A 639 16.03 18.17 -12.05
CA TYR A 639 14.84 17.68 -11.36
C TYR A 639 14.02 16.78 -12.29
N ILE A 640 13.62 15.60 -11.83
CA ILE A 640 12.78 14.67 -12.61
C ILE A 640 11.53 15.41 -13.12
N VAL A 641 10.85 16.11 -12.20
CA VAL A 641 9.75 17.03 -12.49
C VAL A 641 10.21 18.46 -12.17
N PRO A 642 10.40 19.34 -13.16
CA PRO A 642 10.99 20.67 -12.94
C PRO A 642 10.30 21.56 -11.89
N SER A 643 8.99 21.40 -11.71
CA SER A 643 8.21 22.14 -10.71
C SER A 643 8.30 21.58 -9.29
N ASP A 644 8.86 20.38 -9.12
CA ASP A 644 8.98 19.70 -7.83
C ASP A 644 10.45 19.66 -7.38
N LEU A 645 10.76 20.50 -6.39
CA LEU A 645 12.10 20.62 -5.81
C LEU A 645 12.34 19.64 -4.64
N SER A 646 11.33 18.82 -4.32
CA SER A 646 11.39 17.84 -3.24
C SER A 646 11.87 16.49 -3.76
N TYR A 647 12.35 15.65 -2.86
CA TYR A 647 12.69 14.27 -3.18
C TYR A 647 11.39 13.45 -3.36
N PRO A 648 11.26 12.54 -4.36
CA PRO A 648 12.31 11.98 -5.22
C PRO A 648 12.63 12.77 -6.50
N SER A 649 11.92 13.88 -6.80
CA SER A 649 12.21 14.68 -7.99
C SER A 649 13.58 15.35 -7.95
N ASN A 650 13.98 15.83 -6.77
CA ASN A 650 15.33 16.30 -6.47
C ASN A 650 16.15 15.14 -5.88
N ASN A 651 16.74 14.32 -6.76
CA ASN A 651 17.48 13.11 -6.42
C ASN A 651 19.00 13.26 -6.51
N PHE A 652 19.55 14.44 -6.79
CA PHE A 652 20.98 14.67 -6.77
C PHE A 652 21.58 14.23 -5.42
N ASP A 653 22.59 13.35 -5.47
CA ASP A 653 23.17 12.78 -4.26
C ASP A 653 24.36 13.62 -3.82
N PHE A 654 25.44 13.57 -4.59
CA PHE A 654 26.61 14.41 -4.34
C PHE A 654 27.57 14.48 -5.53
N TYR A 655 28.47 15.47 -5.44
CA TYR A 655 29.74 15.49 -6.15
C TYR A 655 30.93 15.45 -5.19
N THR A 656 32.06 14.95 -5.68
CA THR A 656 33.36 14.96 -4.98
C THR A 656 34.45 15.50 -5.89
N LEU A 657 35.50 16.05 -5.29
CA LEU A 657 36.64 16.57 -6.02
C LEU A 657 37.93 15.95 -5.49
N THR A 658 38.73 15.40 -6.40
CA THR A 658 40.01 14.78 -6.06
C THR A 658 41.13 15.48 -6.83
N ILE A 659 42.24 15.74 -6.14
CA ILE A 659 43.46 16.27 -6.74
C ILE A 659 44.56 15.23 -6.60
N THR A 660 45.19 14.82 -7.70
CA THR A 660 46.26 13.82 -7.73
C THR A 660 47.57 14.47 -8.15
N ARG A 661 48.65 14.16 -7.44
CA ARG A 661 50.00 14.63 -7.78
C ARG A 661 50.61 13.72 -8.85
N ASP A 662 50.81 14.23 -10.05
CA ASP A 662 51.28 13.45 -11.22
C ASP A 662 52.72 12.93 -11.05
N CYS A 663 53.49 13.48 -10.09
CA CYS A 663 54.85 13.06 -9.77
C CYS A 663 54.95 11.91 -8.72
N GLY A 664 53.83 11.44 -8.13
CA GLY A 664 53.90 10.54 -6.96
C GLY A 664 52.69 9.64 -6.66
N SER A 665 51.65 9.60 -7.50
CA SER A 665 50.43 8.78 -7.29
C SER A 665 49.64 9.08 -6.00
N ILE A 666 49.92 10.21 -5.33
CA ILE A 666 49.25 10.61 -4.09
C ILE A 666 48.04 11.48 -4.44
N SER A 667 46.87 11.09 -3.93
CA SER A 667 45.59 11.79 -4.16
C SER A 667 45.09 12.44 -2.87
N TYR A 668 44.46 13.61 -3.03
CA TYR A 668 43.82 14.37 -1.97
C TYR A 668 42.35 14.56 -2.28
N SER A 669 41.47 14.07 -1.42
CA SER A 669 40.03 14.34 -1.47
C SER A 669 39.77 15.72 -0.88
N VAL A 670 39.27 16.62 -1.72
CA VAL A 670 39.05 18.02 -1.36
C VAL A 670 37.73 18.16 -0.59
N PRO A 671 37.74 18.76 0.61
CA PRO A 671 36.51 19.10 1.30
C PRO A 671 35.67 20.08 0.47
N ILE A 672 34.37 19.83 0.39
CA ILE A 672 33.44 20.60 -0.42
C ILE A 672 32.73 21.64 0.45
N THR A 673 33.05 22.91 0.25
CA THR A 673 32.60 24.01 1.10
C THR A 673 32.57 25.33 0.34
N ARG A 674 31.60 26.20 0.68
CA ARG A 674 31.44 27.52 0.06
C ARG A 674 32.23 28.63 0.76
N ASP A 675 32.68 28.40 1.99
CA ASP A 675 33.29 29.43 2.85
C ASP A 675 34.40 28.89 3.77
N LEU A 676 34.83 27.63 3.59
CA LEU A 676 35.80 26.92 4.43
C LEU A 676 35.32 26.58 5.84
N VAL A 677 34.04 26.79 6.15
CA VAL A 677 33.47 26.58 7.50
C VAL A 677 32.22 25.72 7.45
N ASN A 678 31.31 26.01 6.51
CA ASN A 678 30.03 25.36 6.36
C ASN A 678 30.09 24.29 5.27
N PHE A 679 29.47 23.15 5.56
CA PHE A 679 29.36 21.99 4.67
C PHE A 679 27.89 21.73 4.36
N ASP A 680 27.65 21.18 3.17
CA ASP A 680 26.30 20.84 2.74
C ASP A 680 25.74 19.66 3.56
N LYS A 681 24.41 19.57 3.61
CA LYS A 681 23.69 18.47 4.27
C LYS A 681 23.04 17.60 3.21
N ASP A 682 23.09 16.29 3.41
CA ASP A 682 22.34 15.35 2.59
C ASP A 682 20.82 15.57 2.75
N ILE A 683 20.09 15.59 1.63
CA ILE A 683 18.67 15.96 1.61
C ILE A 683 17.76 14.96 2.36
N LEU A 684 18.18 13.70 2.45
CA LEU A 684 17.38 12.63 3.09
C LEU A 684 17.72 12.45 4.56
N THR A 685 19.01 12.40 4.87
CA THR A 685 19.50 12.05 6.22
C THR A 685 19.81 13.28 7.06
N GLY A 686 19.98 14.44 6.43
CA GLY A 686 20.49 15.65 7.08
C GLY A 686 21.95 15.52 7.57
N ALA A 687 22.63 14.43 7.25
CA ALA A 687 24.01 14.17 7.63
C ALA A 687 24.96 15.11 6.88
N ILE A 688 26.08 15.43 7.53
CA ILE A 688 27.15 16.24 6.95
C ILE A 688 28.31 15.30 6.63
N ASP A 689 28.69 15.22 5.35
CA ASP A 689 29.95 14.64 4.90
C ASP A 689 30.79 15.75 4.27
N PRO A 690 31.88 16.19 4.92
CA PRO A 690 32.70 17.29 4.40
C PRO A 690 33.33 17.04 3.03
N LEU A 691 33.38 15.79 2.55
CA LEU A 691 33.97 15.43 1.26
C LEU A 691 32.95 15.39 0.11
N LYS A 692 31.68 15.68 0.40
CA LYS A 692 30.57 15.60 -0.56
C LYS A 692 29.83 16.93 -0.65
N GLY A 693 29.68 17.45 -1.86
CA GLY A 693 28.78 18.56 -2.14
C GLY A 693 27.44 18.02 -2.58
N THR A 694 26.37 18.32 -1.83
CA THR A 694 25.01 17.81 -2.11
C THR A 694 24.12 18.86 -2.77
N ALA A 695 24.62 20.09 -2.96
CA ALA A 695 23.91 21.14 -3.67
C ALA A 695 24.23 21.14 -5.17
N HIS A 696 23.24 21.47 -5.99
CA HIS A 696 23.44 21.81 -7.39
C HIS A 696 24.39 23.00 -7.54
N VAL A 697 25.33 22.91 -8.48
CA VAL A 697 26.30 23.96 -8.79
C VAL A 697 26.32 24.23 -10.29
N GLY A 698 26.21 25.51 -10.65
CA GLY A 698 26.23 25.98 -12.05
C GLY A 698 24.87 25.88 -12.74
N ILE A 699 24.84 26.30 -14.00
CA ILE A 699 23.73 26.16 -14.94
C ILE A 699 24.28 25.38 -16.14
N PRO A 700 23.79 24.18 -16.45
CA PRO A 700 24.28 23.39 -17.58
C PRO A 700 23.87 23.97 -18.95
N ALA A 701 24.57 23.53 -20.01
CA ALA A 701 24.17 23.76 -21.42
C ALA A 701 22.94 22.89 -21.78
N PRO A 702 22.28 23.10 -22.93
CA PRO A 702 20.84 22.89 -23.08
C PRO A 702 20.36 21.54 -22.57
N LEU A 703 19.33 21.62 -21.74
CA LEU A 703 18.64 20.50 -21.13
C LEU A 703 17.98 19.59 -22.16
N CYS A 704 17.46 18.48 -21.64
CA CYS A 704 16.37 17.71 -22.25
C CYS A 704 15.48 18.55 -23.18
N ALA A 705 15.23 18.04 -24.41
CA ALA A 705 14.70 18.77 -25.57
C ALA A 705 13.32 19.46 -25.44
N CYS A 706 12.76 19.53 -24.23
CA CYS A 706 11.45 20.13 -23.91
C CYS A 706 11.45 20.91 -22.60
N ASP A 707 12.61 21.15 -21.97
CA ASP A 707 12.73 22.04 -20.81
C ASP A 707 13.38 23.38 -21.24
N PRO A 708 12.59 24.44 -21.50
CA PRO A 708 13.10 25.73 -21.92
C PRO A 708 13.62 26.60 -20.75
N GLN A 709 13.69 26.08 -19.52
CA GLN A 709 13.74 26.94 -18.34
C GLN A 709 15.13 27.38 -17.88
N LEU A 710 16.22 26.74 -18.32
CA LEU A 710 17.55 27.14 -17.88
C LEU A 710 18.21 28.16 -18.82
N GLY A 711 18.82 29.18 -18.21
CA GLY A 711 19.55 30.24 -18.90
C GLY A 711 20.82 29.72 -19.61
N PRO A 712 21.67 30.61 -20.16
CA PRO A 712 22.91 30.19 -20.78
C PRO A 712 23.79 29.43 -19.78
N ALA A 713 24.53 28.44 -20.27
CA ALA A 713 25.44 27.65 -19.46
C ALA A 713 26.41 28.56 -18.68
N GLN A 714 26.50 28.37 -17.37
CA GLN A 714 27.32 29.18 -16.47
C GLN A 714 27.93 28.32 -15.36
N PRO A 715 29.27 28.29 -15.22
CA PRO A 715 29.91 27.57 -14.13
C PRO A 715 29.67 28.28 -12.79
N GLY A 716 29.43 27.50 -11.74
CA GLY A 716 29.35 27.95 -10.35
C GLY A 716 30.66 27.69 -9.59
N VAL A 717 30.66 28.03 -8.30
CA VAL A 717 31.77 27.67 -7.39
C VAL A 717 31.49 26.30 -6.78
N LEU A 718 32.29 25.29 -7.16
CA LEU A 718 32.19 23.92 -6.64
C LEU A 718 32.70 23.83 -5.20
N THR A 719 33.82 24.49 -4.90
CA THR A 719 34.38 24.56 -3.54
C THR A 719 35.38 25.72 -3.45
N LEU A 720 35.65 26.20 -2.24
CA LEU A 720 36.84 27.00 -1.96
C LEU A 720 38.00 26.07 -1.59
N LEU A 721 39.04 26.09 -2.42
CA LEU A 721 40.27 25.36 -2.17
C LEU A 721 41.22 26.21 -1.32
N ASP A 722 41.70 25.68 -0.21
CA ASP A 722 42.73 26.35 0.58
C ASP A 722 44.12 26.04 0.03
N MET A 723 44.76 27.03 -0.59
CA MET A 723 46.03 26.86 -1.28
C MET A 723 47.20 26.48 -0.35
N ARG A 724 47.02 26.59 0.97
CA ARG A 724 47.98 26.07 1.96
C ARG A 724 48.24 24.57 1.81
N ILE A 725 47.32 23.80 1.20
CA ILE A 725 47.52 22.36 0.96
C ILE A 725 48.72 22.05 0.07
N PHE A 726 49.18 23.02 -0.74
CA PHE A 726 50.31 22.84 -1.66
C PHE A 726 51.65 23.29 -1.06
N ASP A 727 51.67 23.95 0.10
CA ASP A 727 52.90 24.38 0.77
C ASP A 727 53.29 23.40 1.89
N ALA A 728 54.45 22.76 1.78
CA ALA A 728 54.91 21.75 2.74
C ALA A 728 55.09 22.29 4.17
N THR A 729 55.26 23.61 4.36
CA THR A 729 55.35 24.24 5.68
C THR A 729 53.97 24.46 6.31
N CYS A 730 52.98 24.93 5.54
CA CYS A 730 51.63 25.23 6.05
C CYS A 730 50.70 24.01 6.07
N ALA A 731 50.80 23.10 5.09
CA ALA A 731 49.88 21.97 4.95
C ALA A 731 49.73 21.09 6.21
N PRO A 732 50.81 20.76 6.97
CA PRO A 732 50.67 19.97 8.20
C PRO A 732 49.88 20.67 9.32
N GLN A 733 49.79 22.00 9.28
CA GLN A 733 49.09 22.82 10.27
C GLN A 733 47.58 22.90 10.02
N LEU A 734 47.11 22.48 8.84
CA LEU A 734 45.70 22.48 8.51
C LEU A 734 44.93 21.51 9.43
N PRO A 735 43.74 21.90 9.92
CA PRO A 735 42.87 21.00 10.66
C PRO A 735 42.25 19.97 9.73
N ALA A 736 41.80 18.84 10.26
CA ALA A 736 40.89 17.95 9.53
C ALA A 736 39.56 18.71 9.28
N PRO A 737 38.90 18.52 8.11
CA PRO A 737 39.23 17.61 7.02
C PRO A 737 40.18 18.19 5.93
N PHE A 738 40.70 19.40 6.12
CA PHE A 738 41.50 20.12 5.10
C PHE A 738 42.97 19.68 4.99
N ARG A 739 43.46 18.86 5.91
CA ARG A 739 44.85 18.40 5.90
C ARG A 739 45.12 17.41 4.76
N PRO A 740 46.06 17.68 3.83
CA PRO A 740 46.41 16.72 2.79
C PRO A 740 47.30 15.59 3.32
N PRO A 741 47.37 14.44 2.62
CA PRO A 741 48.25 13.34 3.01
C PRO A 741 49.74 13.72 2.92
N PRO A 742 50.62 13.06 3.70
CA PRO A 742 52.06 13.28 3.62
C PRO A 742 52.59 13.08 2.19
N GLY A 743 53.50 13.96 1.75
CA GLY A 743 54.06 13.90 0.39
C GLY A 743 53.17 14.52 -0.70
N PHE A 744 51.99 15.05 -0.38
CA PHE A 744 51.17 15.77 -1.35
C PHE A 744 51.73 17.17 -1.67
N ALA A 745 52.11 17.93 -0.64
CA ALA A 745 52.57 19.32 -0.75
C ALA A 745 53.98 19.45 -1.37
N LEU A 746 54.30 20.64 -1.88
CA LEU A 746 55.57 20.99 -2.50
C LEU A 746 56.48 21.73 -1.52
N GLN A 747 57.80 21.47 -1.60
CA GLN A 747 58.76 22.32 -0.91
C GLN A 747 58.81 23.70 -1.59
N ARG A 748 59.16 24.72 -0.80
CA ARG A 748 59.32 26.08 -1.32
C ARG A 748 60.45 26.13 -2.38
N GLY A 749 60.10 26.63 -3.56
CA GLY A 749 60.91 26.66 -4.78
C GLY A 749 60.65 25.51 -5.77
N GLU A 750 59.71 24.59 -5.49
CA GLU A 750 59.38 23.48 -6.39
C GLU A 750 58.10 23.74 -7.20
N CYS A 751 58.02 23.10 -8.37
CA CYS A 751 56.80 22.98 -9.17
C CYS A 751 56.52 21.51 -9.48
N CYS A 752 55.25 21.11 -9.52
CA CYS A 752 54.82 19.79 -10.02
C CYS A 752 53.44 19.92 -10.69
N ALA A 753 53.15 18.99 -11.59
CA ALA A 753 51.83 18.85 -12.19
C ALA A 753 50.87 18.11 -11.23
N TYR A 754 49.62 18.56 -11.24
CA TYR A 754 48.52 17.93 -10.53
C TYR A 754 47.34 17.78 -11.49
N SER A 755 46.61 16.68 -11.36
CA SER A 755 45.36 16.45 -12.06
C SER A 755 44.18 16.64 -11.11
N ILE A 756 43.16 17.37 -11.56
CA ILE A 756 41.89 17.55 -10.85
C ILE A 756 40.83 16.71 -11.55
N GLN A 757 40.11 15.91 -10.77
CA GLN A 757 38.98 15.12 -11.24
C GLN A 757 37.74 15.45 -10.40
N LEU A 758 36.64 15.71 -11.10
CA LEU A 758 35.32 15.90 -10.52
C LEU A 758 34.49 14.63 -10.79
N TYR A 759 33.81 14.14 -9.76
CA TYR A 759 32.88 13.03 -9.83
C TYR A 759 31.52 13.48 -9.32
N ALA A 760 30.44 12.99 -9.90
CA ALA A 760 29.10 13.19 -9.35
C ALA A 760 28.21 11.97 -9.61
N GLN A 761 27.21 11.81 -8.74
CA GLN A 761 26.16 10.79 -8.86
C GLN A 761 24.83 11.32 -8.30
N ASP A 762 23.74 10.66 -8.65
CA ASP A 762 22.43 10.88 -8.06
C ASP A 762 22.00 9.67 -7.19
N LYS A 763 20.75 9.70 -6.72
CA LYS A 763 20.12 8.62 -5.95
C LYS A 763 19.23 7.70 -6.81
N THR A 764 19.37 7.73 -8.13
CA THR A 764 18.62 6.85 -9.05
C THR A 764 19.05 5.41 -8.84
N VAL A 765 18.06 4.54 -8.63
CA VAL A 765 18.25 3.13 -8.31
C VAL A 765 18.12 2.28 -9.57
N ASP A 766 19.08 1.38 -9.78
CA ASP A 766 18.97 0.30 -10.77
C ASP A 766 18.87 -1.06 -10.06
N GLU A 767 19.20 -2.17 -10.74
CA GLU A 767 19.21 -3.51 -10.13
C GLU A 767 20.26 -3.67 -9.01
N THR A 768 21.34 -2.90 -9.05
CA THR A 768 22.48 -2.99 -8.13
C THR A 768 22.36 -2.04 -6.93
N GLY A 769 21.66 -0.92 -7.10
CA GLY A 769 21.39 0.04 -6.02
C GLY A 769 21.45 1.50 -6.50
N PRO A 770 21.48 2.46 -5.56
CA PRO A 770 21.55 3.88 -5.88
C PRO A 770 22.93 4.27 -6.44
N GLY A 771 22.94 5.15 -7.45
CA GLY A 771 24.14 5.83 -7.95
C GLY A 771 25.07 4.97 -8.81
N TYR A 772 24.68 3.75 -9.17
CA TYR A 772 25.49 2.87 -10.03
C TYR A 772 25.39 3.23 -11.51
N CYS A 773 24.21 3.62 -11.99
CA CYS A 773 23.98 3.87 -13.40
C CYS A 773 23.96 5.36 -13.75
N HIS A 774 23.65 6.23 -12.79
CA HIS A 774 23.67 7.68 -12.92
C HIS A 774 24.86 8.26 -12.16
N HIS A 775 26.01 8.17 -12.80
CA HIS A 775 27.25 8.75 -12.30
C HIS A 775 28.13 9.23 -13.45
N LYS A 776 28.97 10.23 -13.18
CA LYS A 776 29.81 10.84 -14.20
C LYS A 776 31.14 11.28 -13.62
N TYR A 777 32.16 11.22 -14.45
CA TYR A 777 33.47 11.82 -14.19
C TYR A 777 33.71 12.93 -15.20
N SER A 778 34.22 14.06 -14.74
CA SER A 778 34.74 15.07 -15.66
C SER A 778 36.02 14.53 -16.32
N PRO A 779 36.36 15.02 -17.53
CA PRO A 779 37.72 14.92 -18.02
C PRO A 779 38.71 15.48 -16.99
N CYS A 780 39.88 14.87 -16.85
CA CYS A 780 40.92 15.34 -15.94
C CYS A 780 41.46 16.70 -16.40
N CYS A 781 41.51 17.68 -15.50
CA CYS A 781 42.16 18.96 -15.75
C CYS A 781 43.56 18.97 -15.11
N ALA A 782 44.61 19.05 -15.92
CA ALA A 782 45.97 19.19 -15.42
C ALA A 782 46.32 20.65 -15.12
N ILE A 783 46.93 20.90 -13.97
CA ILE A 783 47.47 22.19 -13.56
C ILE A 783 48.91 22.03 -13.11
N VAL A 784 49.75 23.05 -13.36
CA VAL A 784 51.09 23.10 -12.77
C VAL A 784 51.03 24.03 -11.56
N VAL A 785 51.37 23.51 -10.39
CA VAL A 785 51.45 24.31 -9.17
C VAL A 785 52.92 24.55 -8.86
N CYS A 786 53.27 25.82 -8.62
CA CYS A 786 54.59 26.25 -8.20
C CYS A 786 54.51 26.89 -6.82
N ASN A 787 55.21 26.30 -5.85
CA ASN A 787 55.39 26.90 -4.54
C ASN A 787 56.53 27.93 -4.60
N ASP A 788 56.24 29.13 -5.10
CA ASP A 788 57.21 30.21 -5.30
C ASP A 788 57.42 31.10 -4.06
N LEU A 789 57.11 30.58 -2.87
CA LEU A 789 57.36 31.23 -1.60
C LEU A 789 58.85 31.14 -1.22
N PRO A 790 59.38 32.11 -0.43
CA PRO A 790 60.77 32.07 0.01
C PRO A 790 61.04 30.91 0.97
N ARG A 791 62.16 30.20 0.76
CA ARG A 791 62.63 29.14 1.67
C ARG A 791 62.86 29.72 3.07
N GLU A 792 62.38 29.02 4.10
CA GLU A 792 62.63 29.42 5.49
C GLU A 792 64.15 29.42 5.74
N GLY A 793 64.69 30.60 6.04
CA GLY A 793 66.14 30.83 6.22
C GLY A 793 66.80 31.83 5.26
N GLY A 794 66.05 32.44 4.32
CA GLY A 794 66.58 33.41 3.35
C GLY A 794 66.68 34.88 3.83
N LEU A 795 66.34 35.18 5.09
CA LEU A 795 66.57 36.51 5.67
C LEU A 795 67.90 36.49 6.44
N ASN A 796 68.93 37.10 5.85
CA ASN A 796 70.06 37.58 6.65
C ASN A 796 69.55 38.66 7.63
N ALA A 797 70.21 38.78 8.79
CA ALA A 797 69.88 39.72 9.85
C ALA A 797 69.94 41.22 9.44
N ASP A 798 70.20 41.54 8.17
CA ASP A 798 70.30 42.89 7.62
C ASP A 798 69.19 43.26 6.63
N GLY A 799 68.22 42.37 6.35
CA GLY A 799 67.07 42.69 5.50
C GLY A 799 67.38 42.81 3.99
N SER A 800 68.50 42.27 3.51
CA SER A 800 68.82 42.25 2.07
C SER A 800 68.36 40.96 1.36
N TYR A 801 67.81 41.10 0.15
CA TYR A 801 67.50 39.97 -0.75
C TYR A 801 68.77 39.51 -1.47
N THR A 802 69.08 38.20 -1.46
CA THR A 802 70.04 37.64 -2.42
C THR A 802 69.39 37.60 -3.80
N MET A 803 69.94 38.41 -4.70
CA MET A 803 69.56 38.49 -6.10
C MET A 803 69.94 37.17 -6.80
N ASN A 804 69.01 36.21 -6.82
CA ASN A 804 69.00 35.10 -7.77
C ASN A 804 67.65 35.10 -8.51
N GLU A 805 67.32 36.25 -9.10
CA GLU A 805 66.36 36.36 -10.20
C GLU A 805 67.11 36.17 -11.53
N MET A 806 67.41 34.94 -11.91
CA MET A 806 67.79 34.61 -13.30
C MET A 806 67.53 33.12 -13.56
N LEU A 807 66.26 32.70 -13.62
CA LEU A 807 65.89 31.42 -14.26
C LEU A 807 64.39 31.26 -14.58
N LEU A 808 63.64 32.37 -14.75
CA LEU A 808 62.22 32.32 -15.16
C LEU A 808 61.85 33.22 -16.36
N GLN A 809 62.83 33.71 -17.12
CA GLN A 809 62.61 34.42 -18.40
C GLN A 809 62.94 33.57 -19.65
N GLY A 810 63.15 32.26 -19.50
CA GLY A 810 63.62 31.38 -20.58
C GLY A 810 62.55 30.64 -21.39
N LEU A 811 61.30 31.11 -21.46
CA LEU A 811 60.28 30.49 -22.31
C LEU A 811 59.60 31.57 -23.17
N GLN A 812 60.28 31.97 -24.24
CA GLN A 812 59.62 32.52 -25.43
C GLN A 812 59.12 31.36 -26.30
N PRO A 813 57.94 31.46 -26.93
CA PRO A 813 57.50 30.51 -27.94
C PRO A 813 58.36 30.68 -29.20
N SER A 814 58.86 29.57 -29.75
CA SER A 814 59.47 29.53 -31.08
C SER A 814 58.46 29.93 -32.15
N GLU A 815 58.82 30.89 -33.01
CA GLU A 815 58.06 31.26 -34.23
C GLU A 815 57.91 30.07 -35.19
N PRO A 816 56.87 30.09 -36.07
CA PRO A 816 56.56 29.01 -36.98
C PRO A 816 57.39 29.12 -38.26
N GLY A 817 58.18 28.09 -38.55
CA GLY A 817 58.84 27.91 -39.84
C GLY A 817 57.88 27.34 -40.89
N ALA A 818 57.79 28.00 -42.04
CA ALA A 818 57.29 27.50 -43.32
C ALA A 818 57.78 26.06 -43.60
N GLY A 819 57.07 25.14 -44.23
CA GLY A 819 55.89 25.16 -45.09
C GLY A 819 56.03 23.92 -45.97
N PHE A 820 54.96 23.15 -46.20
CA PHE A 820 54.90 22.20 -47.32
C PHE A 820 53.46 22.07 -47.78
N ALA A 821 53.28 22.30 -49.08
CA ALA A 821 52.04 22.22 -49.81
C ALA A 821 51.49 20.79 -49.82
N ALA A 822 50.17 20.67 -49.71
CA ALA A 822 49.43 19.49 -50.13
C ALA A 822 48.51 19.90 -51.28
N GLU A 823 48.77 19.32 -52.46
CA GLU A 823 47.78 19.25 -53.55
C GLU A 823 46.64 18.30 -53.15
N PRO A 824 45.43 18.51 -53.68
CA PRO A 824 44.24 17.74 -53.34
C PRO A 824 44.07 16.54 -54.26
N THR A 825 43.46 15.45 -53.79
CA THR A 825 42.43 14.71 -54.54
C THR A 825 41.85 13.51 -53.79
N ALA A 826 40.55 13.32 -54.06
CA ALA A 826 39.66 12.17 -53.91
C ALA A 826 39.14 11.83 -52.50
#